data_AF-A0A8C1WQR0-F1
#
_entry.id   AF-A0A8C1WQR0-F1
#
_cell.length_a   1.000
_cell.length_b   1.000
_cell.length_c   1.000
_cell.angle_alpha   90.00
_cell.angle_beta   90.00
_cell.angle_gamma   90.00
#
_symmetry.space_group_name_H-M   'P 1'
#
loop_
_entity.id
_entity.type
_entity.pdbx_description
1 polymer ?
#
loop_
_entity_poly.entity_id
_entity_poly.type
_entity_poly.pdbx_seq_one_letter_code
_entity_poly.pdbx_strand_id
1 'polypeptide(L)'
;MYFCISSFAVDGPYLRIVEQPKQRGFRFRYGCEGPSHGGLPGATSEKNRKSYPQVKICNYQGAARVVVQLVTNTVKPHLHAHSLVGKQCDKGICIADLQPKDSSISFPNLGILHVTKKNVSKVLEERMIEAYRMGYNYGISIHPEIDVLQGEVRVPRELTGRRSVFMCVASIHQSKEMDLSVVRLMFTAFLPDSDGGFSRRLEPVISDPIFDSKAPNASNLKIVRMDRTAGCVTGGEEVYLLCDKVQKDDIQVRFYEDDESGLTWEAYGDFSPTDVHRQFAIVFKTPKYRDQNLQKPISVFVQLKRKSDNETSEPKPFTYHPQIIDKEEVQRKRQKTLPNFQDYSGAGGGAGGMFRGGGGGSTAGGGPSGGGGGHYFQGFQTYNNLGSGYNFSSGMGGGGTTIKHGGCPSCQSSCYHHSNFDCIVTHTTIILLSILLSIKIIYSRIFGCHYLSQQFHMSLQKSFKYTPLHLAVLTQQKEAVEALLEAEVDVTLTDRHGNTALHLAAQQKEDSVLRLLLKHKSVAQLTSIPNTAGLCPLHLAVQANSLSCVRALLDAGADVEVQELTCGRTALHLATELGNLSLAGCLLLEGNAYVDSVTYNGSTPLHTAAGRDSTKLCAILMAAGADPHKENFEPLFFKDDELCGTCEEEEEEDEGYIPGTTPLNMATSPEVRIESDMKSLSSDTKQELCQALEDQTGGWESLAHALGLGILTSAFRLSSCPAGKLLDSYEVSGGTVRELVEGLKHVGNSSAVSLLQAVCKEPEAVHTTPQLTGNIN
;
A
#
# COMPACT_ATOMS: atom_id res chain seq x y z
N MET A 1 -7.12 -43.46 15.21
CA MET A 1 -7.62 -44.62 14.45
C MET A 1 -6.71 -44.77 13.24
N TYR A 2 -5.86 -45.79 13.25
CA TYR A 2 -4.86 -46.07 12.21
C TYR A 2 -5.57 -46.33 10.88
N PHE A 3 -5.37 -45.49 9.87
CA PHE A 3 -5.79 -45.84 8.52
C PHE A 3 -4.79 -46.82 7.93
N CYS A 4 -5.25 -48.05 7.84
CA CYS A 4 -4.61 -49.20 7.24
C CYS A 4 -4.16 -48.86 5.81
N ILE A 5 -2.88 -49.06 5.52
CA ILE A 5 -2.28 -48.91 4.20
C ILE A 5 -2.88 -50.01 3.31
N SER A 6 -3.86 -49.65 2.49
CA SER A 6 -4.27 -50.50 1.37
C SER A 6 -3.15 -50.48 0.34
N SER A 7 -2.36 -51.55 0.33
CA SER A 7 -1.44 -51.89 -0.75
C SER A 7 -2.24 -52.20 -2.02
N PHE A 8 -2.67 -51.17 -2.73
CA PHE A 8 -3.04 -51.31 -4.14
C PHE A 8 -1.74 -51.62 -4.90
N ALA A 9 -1.62 -52.85 -5.39
CA ALA A 9 -0.62 -53.18 -6.38
C ALA A 9 -0.96 -52.39 -7.66
N VAL A 10 -0.26 -51.27 -7.86
CA VAL A 10 -0.33 -50.51 -9.11
C VAL A 10 0.56 -51.26 -10.10
N ASP A 11 -0.04 -51.87 -11.12
CA ASP A 11 0.67 -52.66 -12.16
C ASP A 11 1.62 -51.83 -13.06
N GLY A 12 1.75 -50.52 -12.81
CA GLY A 12 2.57 -49.58 -13.58
C GLY A 12 3.59 -48.80 -12.73
N PRO A 13 4.48 -48.05 -13.39
CA PRO A 13 5.45 -47.17 -12.72
C PRO A 13 4.74 -46.06 -11.95
N TYR A 14 5.17 -45.79 -10.71
CA TYR A 14 4.59 -44.73 -9.88
C TYR A 14 5.64 -44.00 -9.06
N LEU A 15 5.38 -42.73 -8.73
CA LEU A 15 6.27 -41.91 -7.92
C LEU A 15 5.91 -42.04 -6.43
N ARG A 16 6.91 -42.08 -5.54
CA ARG A 16 6.71 -42.12 -4.10
C ARG A 16 7.73 -41.25 -3.38
N ILE A 17 7.28 -40.46 -2.41
CA ILE A 17 8.16 -39.72 -1.51
C ILE A 17 8.78 -40.70 -0.51
N VAL A 18 10.11 -40.77 -0.47
CA VAL A 18 10.89 -41.58 0.48
C VAL A 18 11.15 -40.79 1.75
N GLU A 19 11.53 -39.52 1.58
CA GLU A 19 11.76 -38.59 2.68
C GLU A 19 10.99 -37.29 2.42
N GLN A 20 10.10 -36.94 3.36
CA GLN A 20 9.34 -35.69 3.33
C GLN A 20 10.24 -34.48 3.64
N PRO A 21 9.89 -33.27 3.18
CA PRO A 21 10.55 -32.06 3.63
C PRO A 21 10.23 -31.78 5.10
N LYS A 22 11.16 -31.12 5.80
CA LYS A 22 10.91 -30.66 7.16
C LYS A 22 9.79 -29.63 7.15
N GLN A 23 8.72 -29.91 7.89
CA GLN A 23 7.52 -29.07 7.88
C GLN A 23 7.73 -27.70 8.53
N ARG A 24 8.59 -27.61 9.57
CA ARG A 24 8.80 -26.37 10.35
C ARG A 24 10.27 -26.07 10.63
N GLY A 25 10.54 -24.80 10.93
CA GLY A 25 11.90 -24.32 11.22
C GLY A 25 12.74 -23.99 9.99
N PHE A 26 12.18 -24.13 8.78
CA PHE A 26 12.78 -23.62 7.56
C PHE A 26 12.32 -22.16 7.33
N ARG A 27 13.21 -21.30 6.82
CA ARG A 27 12.91 -19.88 6.58
C ARG A 27 12.82 -19.61 5.09
N PHE A 28 11.71 -19.02 4.65
CA PHE A 28 11.60 -18.49 3.30
C PHE A 28 12.37 -17.17 3.19
N ARG A 29 12.95 -16.91 2.02
CA ARG A 29 13.92 -15.80 1.85
C ARG A 29 13.46 -14.85 0.77
N TYR A 30 13.52 -13.55 1.02
CA TYR A 30 13.31 -12.56 -0.03
C TYR A 30 14.51 -12.52 -0.99
N GLY A 31 14.30 -12.04 -2.22
CA GLY A 31 15.37 -11.91 -3.22
C GLY A 31 16.55 -11.05 -2.75
N CYS A 32 16.29 -10.04 -1.93
CA CYS A 32 17.31 -9.18 -1.33
C CYS A 32 18.17 -9.86 -0.26
N GLU A 33 17.78 -11.04 0.27
CA GLU A 33 18.56 -11.77 1.29
C GLU A 33 19.70 -12.62 0.69
N GLY A 34 19.75 -12.77 -0.64
CA GLY A 34 20.76 -13.59 -1.33
C GLY A 34 20.52 -15.12 -1.27
N PRO A 35 21.29 -15.90 -2.05
CA PRO A 35 20.99 -17.32 -2.33
C PRO A 35 21.56 -18.35 -1.33
N SER A 36 22.42 -17.97 -0.38
CA SER A 36 23.34 -18.90 0.31
C SER A 36 22.91 -19.39 1.71
N HIS A 37 21.62 -19.28 2.08
CA HIS A 37 21.16 -19.57 3.44
C HIS A 37 20.86 -21.05 3.79
N GLY A 38 21.30 -22.00 2.96
CA GLY A 38 21.14 -23.45 3.18
C GLY A 38 19.86 -24.03 2.57
N GLY A 39 19.93 -25.29 2.15
CA GLY A 39 18.82 -26.00 1.52
C GLY A 39 17.77 -26.52 2.50
N LEU A 40 16.56 -26.74 1.99
CA LEU A 40 15.40 -27.31 2.67
C LEU A 40 15.77 -28.72 3.19
N PRO A 41 15.80 -28.92 4.52
CA PRO A 41 16.14 -30.21 5.09
C PRO A 41 14.99 -31.21 4.96
N GLY A 42 15.33 -32.49 5.02
CA GLY A 42 14.36 -33.58 5.16
C GLY A 42 13.77 -33.64 6.57
N ALA A 43 12.63 -34.30 6.71
CA ALA A 43 11.91 -34.45 7.97
C ALA A 43 12.73 -35.19 9.03
N THR A 44 13.64 -36.09 8.61
CA THR A 44 14.54 -36.84 9.51
C THR A 44 15.90 -36.17 9.73
N SER A 45 16.07 -34.93 9.23
CA SER A 45 17.35 -34.25 9.29
C SER A 45 17.67 -33.76 10.71
N GLU A 46 18.86 -34.13 11.17
CA GLU A 46 19.42 -33.72 12.47
C GLU A 46 20.66 -32.84 12.30
N LYS A 47 21.15 -32.21 13.38
CA LYS A 47 22.33 -31.31 13.34
C LYS A 47 23.58 -32.01 12.79
N ASN A 48 23.77 -33.28 13.12
CA ASN A 48 24.97 -34.06 12.76
C ASN A 48 24.77 -34.95 11.52
N ARG A 49 23.51 -35.17 11.10
CA ARG A 49 23.16 -36.02 9.97
C ARG A 49 22.11 -35.31 9.12
N LYS A 50 22.59 -34.59 8.10
CA LYS A 50 21.73 -33.87 7.16
C LYS A 50 21.09 -34.86 6.19
N SER A 51 19.78 -34.78 6.08
CA SER A 51 18.98 -35.51 5.12
C SER A 51 18.11 -34.51 4.35
N TYR A 52 17.53 -34.92 3.23
CA TYR A 52 16.91 -34.01 2.27
C TYR A 52 15.68 -34.64 1.64
N PRO A 53 14.73 -33.84 1.13
CA PRO A 53 13.57 -34.38 0.43
C PRO A 53 14.01 -35.36 -0.67
N GLN A 54 13.44 -36.56 -0.66
CA GLN A 54 13.84 -37.64 -1.55
C GLN A 54 12.62 -38.33 -2.14
N VAL A 55 12.66 -38.60 -3.45
CA VAL A 55 11.60 -39.35 -4.16
C VAL A 55 12.18 -40.55 -4.88
N LYS A 56 11.38 -41.59 -5.04
CA LYS A 56 11.70 -42.85 -5.70
C LYS A 56 10.64 -43.17 -6.74
N ILE A 57 11.08 -43.56 -7.92
CA ILE A 57 10.20 -44.12 -8.94
C ILE A 57 10.16 -45.64 -8.70
N CYS A 58 8.99 -46.14 -8.33
CA CYS A 58 8.75 -47.56 -8.11
C CYS A 58 8.33 -48.22 -9.43
N ASN A 59 8.60 -49.52 -9.57
CA ASN A 59 8.23 -50.32 -10.74
C ASN A 59 8.80 -49.80 -12.08
N TYR A 60 9.94 -49.11 -12.05
CA TYR A 60 10.65 -48.62 -13.21
C TYR A 60 12.15 -48.61 -12.96
N GLN A 61 12.93 -48.98 -13.97
CA GLN A 61 14.39 -48.90 -13.94
C GLN A 61 14.86 -48.36 -15.29
N GLY A 62 15.42 -47.15 -15.29
CA GLY A 62 15.80 -46.43 -16.49
C GLY A 62 15.98 -44.95 -16.22
N ALA A 63 16.36 -44.18 -17.25
CA ALA A 63 16.43 -42.73 -17.13
C ALA A 63 15.03 -42.15 -16.89
N ALA A 64 14.94 -41.07 -16.09
CA ALA A 64 13.70 -40.32 -15.89
C ALA A 64 14.03 -38.87 -15.53
N ARG A 65 13.09 -37.95 -15.77
CA ARG A 65 13.20 -36.54 -15.35
C ARG A 65 12.18 -36.25 -14.27
N VAL A 66 12.61 -35.68 -13.15
CA VAL A 66 11.72 -35.27 -12.07
C VAL A 66 11.68 -33.74 -12.00
N VAL A 67 10.47 -33.20 -12.03
CA VAL A 67 10.18 -31.78 -11.93
C VAL A 67 9.54 -31.51 -10.56
N VAL A 68 10.02 -30.49 -9.86
CA VAL A 68 9.49 -30.04 -8.57
C VAL A 68 8.93 -28.64 -8.71
N GLN A 69 7.70 -28.44 -8.27
CA GLN A 69 7.00 -27.16 -8.26
C GLN A 69 6.44 -26.85 -6.87
N LEU A 70 6.25 -25.56 -6.58
CA LEU A 70 5.57 -25.11 -5.38
C LEU A 70 4.07 -24.96 -5.65
N VAL A 71 3.26 -25.56 -4.80
CA VAL A 71 1.80 -25.51 -4.85
C VAL A 71 1.20 -25.06 -3.52
N THR A 72 -0.05 -24.62 -3.55
CA THR A 72 -0.80 -24.14 -2.38
C THR A 72 -1.20 -25.28 -1.44
N ASN A 73 -1.37 -24.97 -0.16
CA ASN A 73 -1.91 -25.89 0.85
C ASN A 73 -3.45 -25.85 0.87
N THR A 74 -4.09 -26.14 -0.27
CA THR A 74 -5.56 -26.12 -0.43
C THR A 74 -6.07 -27.47 -0.91
N VAL A 75 -7.38 -27.74 -0.72
CA VAL A 75 -8.01 -29.01 -1.12
C VAL A 75 -7.81 -29.30 -2.60
N LYS A 76 -7.93 -28.27 -3.44
CA LYS A 76 -7.47 -28.29 -4.83
C LYS A 76 -6.14 -27.53 -4.91
N PRO A 77 -5.02 -28.18 -5.27
CA PRO A 77 -3.73 -27.51 -5.34
C PRO A 77 -3.68 -26.55 -6.54
N HIS A 78 -3.24 -25.31 -6.28
CA HIS A 78 -2.96 -24.27 -7.28
C HIS A 78 -1.45 -23.99 -7.29
N LEU A 79 -0.94 -23.32 -8.34
CA LEU A 79 0.45 -22.86 -8.36
C LEU A 79 0.68 -21.85 -7.23
N HIS A 80 1.79 -22.00 -6.51
CA HIS A 80 2.19 -21.03 -5.51
C HIS A 80 3.03 -19.90 -6.15
N ALA A 81 2.87 -18.67 -5.66
CA ALA A 81 3.61 -17.51 -6.16
C ALA A 81 5.12 -17.58 -5.82
N HIS A 82 5.48 -18.17 -4.67
CA HIS A 82 6.88 -18.43 -4.30
C HIS A 82 7.60 -19.31 -5.33
N SER A 83 8.91 -19.15 -5.40
CA SER A 83 9.75 -19.83 -6.38
C SER A 83 10.78 -20.74 -5.71
N LEU A 84 11.05 -21.91 -6.31
CA LEU A 84 12.18 -22.74 -5.89
C LEU A 84 13.47 -22.15 -6.45
N VAL A 85 14.48 -22.04 -5.59
CA VAL A 85 15.82 -21.58 -5.97
C VAL A 85 16.83 -22.64 -5.56
N GLY A 86 17.95 -22.74 -6.27
CA GLY A 86 18.93 -23.80 -6.06
C GLY A 86 19.73 -24.10 -7.31
N LYS A 87 20.72 -25.00 -7.19
CA LYS A 87 21.63 -25.35 -8.30
C LYS A 87 20.93 -25.97 -9.51
N GLN A 88 19.78 -26.60 -9.31
CA GLN A 88 19.00 -27.32 -10.33
C GLN A 88 17.65 -26.62 -10.59
N CYS A 89 17.50 -25.37 -10.15
CA CYS A 89 16.28 -24.61 -10.26
C CYS A 89 16.39 -23.54 -11.36
N ASP A 90 15.40 -23.50 -12.25
CA ASP A 90 15.23 -22.44 -13.23
C ASP A 90 13.78 -21.92 -13.19
N LYS A 91 13.61 -20.59 -13.22
CA LYS A 91 12.30 -19.90 -13.14
C LYS A 91 11.35 -20.43 -12.06
N GLY A 92 11.90 -20.80 -10.90
CA GLY A 92 11.13 -21.28 -9.75
C GLY A 92 10.77 -22.76 -9.78
N ILE A 93 11.24 -23.53 -10.76
CA ILE A 93 11.00 -24.96 -10.93
C ILE A 93 12.32 -25.70 -10.78
N CYS A 94 12.36 -26.79 -10.01
CA CYS A 94 13.55 -27.65 -9.95
C CYS A 94 13.41 -28.78 -10.96
N ILE A 95 14.43 -29.00 -11.79
CA ILE A 95 14.47 -30.11 -12.75
C ILE A 95 15.70 -30.94 -12.46
N ALA A 96 15.51 -32.24 -12.22
CA ALA A 96 16.60 -33.15 -11.94
C ALA A 96 16.42 -34.47 -12.69
N ASP A 97 17.48 -34.91 -13.37
CA ASP A 97 17.48 -36.12 -14.19
C ASP A 97 18.03 -37.32 -13.38
N LEU A 98 17.24 -38.38 -13.32
CA LEU A 98 17.56 -39.66 -12.69
C LEU A 98 18.35 -40.51 -13.68
N GLN A 99 19.54 -40.96 -13.26
CA GLN A 99 20.38 -41.85 -14.04
C GLN A 99 19.84 -43.29 -13.99
N PRO A 100 20.04 -44.13 -15.04
CA PRO A 100 19.49 -45.49 -15.08
C PRO A 100 19.92 -46.43 -13.95
N LYS A 101 21.01 -46.10 -13.24
CA LYS A 101 21.55 -46.89 -12.12
C LYS A 101 20.90 -46.54 -10.78
N ASP A 102 20.29 -45.36 -10.69
CA ASP A 102 19.73 -44.83 -9.46
C ASP A 102 18.23 -45.08 -9.41
N SER A 103 17.72 -45.52 -8.26
CA SER A 103 16.27 -45.71 -8.07
C SER A 103 15.59 -44.53 -7.37
N SER A 104 16.37 -43.58 -6.84
CA SER A 104 15.88 -42.47 -6.04
C SER A 104 16.68 -41.20 -6.28
N ILE A 105 16.03 -40.05 -6.17
CA ILE A 105 16.63 -38.72 -6.35
C ILE A 105 16.39 -37.86 -5.11
N SER A 106 17.43 -37.17 -4.66
CA SER A 106 17.43 -36.30 -3.47
C SER A 106 17.66 -34.84 -3.86
N PHE A 107 17.08 -33.91 -3.11
CA PHE A 107 17.12 -32.48 -3.43
C PHE A 107 17.78 -31.62 -2.32
N PRO A 108 19.13 -31.60 -2.21
CA PRO A 108 19.84 -31.03 -1.06
C PRO A 108 19.95 -29.50 -1.01
N ASN A 109 19.73 -28.80 -2.13
CA ASN A 109 19.97 -27.36 -2.26
C ASN A 109 18.71 -26.60 -2.68
N LEU A 110 17.53 -27.03 -2.22
CA LEU A 110 16.28 -26.33 -2.48
C LEU A 110 16.09 -25.17 -1.50
N GLY A 111 16.03 -23.95 -2.00
CA GLY A 111 15.55 -22.78 -1.28
C GLY A 111 14.14 -22.40 -1.73
N ILE A 112 13.42 -21.67 -0.87
CA ILE A 112 12.12 -21.10 -1.20
C ILE A 112 12.26 -19.57 -1.19
N LEU A 113 12.11 -18.99 -2.38
CA LEU A 113 12.12 -17.55 -2.59
C LEU A 113 10.73 -16.98 -2.28
N HIS A 114 10.66 -16.18 -1.22
CA HIS A 114 9.47 -15.47 -0.76
C HIS A 114 9.18 -14.29 -1.69
N VAL A 115 7.93 -14.20 -2.16
CA VAL A 115 7.46 -13.09 -3.01
C VAL A 115 6.81 -12.01 -2.14
N THR A 116 6.97 -10.75 -2.50
CA THR A 116 6.33 -9.65 -1.77
C THR A 116 4.83 -9.63 -2.04
N LYS A 117 4.03 -9.25 -1.03
CA LYS A 117 2.55 -9.23 -1.14
C LYS A 117 2.04 -8.38 -2.32
N LYS A 118 2.75 -7.29 -2.66
CA LYS A 118 2.42 -6.41 -3.79
C LYS A 118 2.56 -7.09 -5.15
N ASN A 119 3.46 -8.06 -5.28
CA ASN A 119 3.81 -8.67 -6.56
C ASN A 119 3.18 -10.05 -6.79
N VAL A 120 2.39 -10.57 -5.85
CA VAL A 120 1.83 -11.94 -5.90
C VAL A 120 1.04 -12.18 -7.18
N SER A 121 0.14 -11.27 -7.57
CA SER A 121 -0.69 -11.44 -8.77
C SER A 121 0.14 -11.51 -10.05
N LYS A 122 1.11 -10.61 -10.20
CA LYS A 122 1.98 -10.54 -11.39
C LYS A 122 2.87 -11.78 -11.50
N VAL A 123 3.54 -12.15 -10.40
CA VAL A 123 4.40 -13.34 -10.38
C VAL A 123 3.57 -14.59 -10.64
N LEU A 124 2.40 -14.72 -10.03
CA LEU A 124 1.52 -15.88 -10.23
C LEU A 124 1.09 -16.02 -11.71
N GLU A 125 0.79 -14.91 -12.39
CA GLU A 125 0.49 -14.91 -13.83
C GLU A 125 1.66 -15.43 -14.66
N GLU A 126 2.86 -14.90 -14.44
CA GLU A 126 4.09 -15.35 -15.14
C GLU A 126 4.34 -16.85 -14.91
N ARG A 127 4.12 -17.34 -13.68
CA ARG A 127 4.28 -18.77 -13.36
C ARG A 127 3.23 -19.64 -14.04
N MET A 128 1.98 -19.19 -14.09
CA MET A 128 0.93 -19.89 -14.82
C MET A 128 1.31 -19.99 -16.31
N ILE A 129 1.76 -18.89 -16.92
CA ILE A 129 2.15 -18.82 -18.34
C ILE A 129 3.29 -19.81 -18.62
N GLU A 130 4.34 -19.81 -17.80
CA GLU A 130 5.47 -20.73 -17.99
C GLU A 130 5.05 -22.19 -17.77
N ALA A 131 4.22 -22.48 -16.77
CA ALA A 131 3.70 -23.83 -16.54
C ALA A 131 2.85 -24.34 -17.71
N TYR A 132 2.03 -23.47 -18.31
CA TYR A 132 1.25 -23.79 -19.50
C TYR A 132 2.14 -23.99 -20.73
N ARG A 133 3.14 -23.12 -20.92
CA ARG A 133 4.11 -23.19 -22.03
C ARG A 133 4.89 -24.49 -21.98
N MET A 134 5.36 -24.89 -20.80
CA MET A 134 6.17 -26.10 -20.58
C MET A 134 5.33 -27.39 -20.44
N GLY A 135 4.01 -27.29 -20.28
CA GLY A 135 3.13 -28.45 -20.07
C GLY A 135 3.23 -29.05 -18.65
N TYR A 136 3.71 -28.27 -17.67
CA TYR A 136 3.86 -28.68 -16.28
C TYR A 136 2.66 -28.24 -15.41
N ASN A 137 1.45 -28.25 -15.97
CA ASN A 137 0.22 -27.81 -15.30
C ASN A 137 -0.71 -28.98 -14.91
N TYR A 138 -0.21 -30.23 -14.93
CA TYR A 138 -1.02 -31.41 -14.61
C TYR A 138 -1.20 -31.58 -13.11
N GLY A 139 -2.41 -31.90 -12.64
CA GLY A 139 -2.69 -32.05 -11.20
C GLY A 139 -2.77 -30.74 -10.43
N ILE A 140 -2.66 -29.60 -11.13
CA ILE A 140 -2.83 -28.25 -10.59
C ILE A 140 -4.07 -27.65 -11.24
N SER A 141 -4.95 -27.02 -10.46
CA SER A 141 -6.06 -26.25 -11.02
C SER A 141 -5.61 -24.84 -11.35
N ILE A 142 -5.79 -24.41 -12.61
CA ILE A 142 -5.51 -23.03 -13.03
C ILE A 142 -6.82 -22.36 -13.43
N HIS A 143 -7.51 -22.90 -14.42
CA HIS A 143 -8.81 -22.41 -14.86
C HIS A 143 -9.50 -23.54 -15.63
N PRO A 144 -10.82 -23.77 -15.50
CA PRO A 144 -11.51 -24.88 -16.14
C PRO A 144 -11.24 -25.00 -17.65
N GLU A 145 -11.23 -23.89 -18.39
CA GLU A 145 -10.94 -23.89 -19.84
C GLU A 145 -9.47 -24.24 -20.21
N ILE A 146 -8.54 -24.07 -19.26
CA ILE A 146 -7.11 -24.42 -19.42
C ILE A 146 -6.87 -25.86 -18.96
N ASP A 147 -7.54 -26.25 -17.86
CA ASP A 147 -7.45 -27.57 -17.23
C ASP A 147 -8.01 -28.68 -18.13
N VAL A 148 -8.89 -28.36 -19.09
CA VAL A 148 -9.38 -29.30 -20.11
C VAL A 148 -8.28 -29.73 -21.09
N LEU A 149 -7.21 -28.93 -21.24
CA LEU A 149 -6.08 -29.23 -22.13
C LEU A 149 -4.96 -30.04 -21.43
N GLN A 150 -5.31 -30.89 -20.47
CA GLN A 150 -4.39 -31.81 -19.80
C GLN A 150 -3.96 -32.95 -20.76
N GLY A 151 -3.09 -32.63 -21.72
CA GLY A 151 -2.51 -33.55 -22.68
C GLY A 151 -1.02 -33.29 -22.85
N GLU A 152 -0.25 -34.37 -23.07
CA GLU A 152 1.21 -34.37 -23.19
C GLU A 152 1.70 -33.37 -24.24
N VAL A 153 2.74 -32.61 -23.90
CA VAL A 153 3.27 -31.54 -24.74
C VAL A 153 4.72 -31.84 -25.09
N ARG A 154 4.99 -32.19 -26.36
CA ARG A 154 6.35 -32.33 -26.90
C ARG A 154 6.98 -30.98 -27.31
N VAL A 155 6.17 -29.95 -27.55
CA VAL A 155 6.58 -28.65 -28.09
C VAL A 155 5.96 -27.53 -27.26
N PRO A 156 6.73 -26.50 -26.82
CA PRO A 156 6.18 -25.42 -26.01
C PRO A 156 4.89 -24.85 -26.60
N ARG A 157 3.80 -24.81 -25.82
CA ARG A 157 2.51 -24.32 -26.33
C ARG A 157 2.62 -22.83 -26.62
N GLU A 158 2.18 -22.42 -27.81
CA GLU A 158 1.98 -21.01 -28.11
C GLU A 158 0.78 -20.45 -27.32
N LEU A 159 0.99 -19.30 -26.70
CA LEU A 159 -0.02 -18.63 -25.91
C LEU A 159 -0.94 -17.84 -26.86
N THR A 160 -2.18 -18.28 -27.02
CA THR A 160 -3.19 -17.48 -27.75
C THR A 160 -3.70 -16.35 -26.85
N GLY A 161 -3.99 -15.18 -27.43
CA GLY A 161 -4.42 -14.00 -26.65
C GLY A 161 -5.61 -14.27 -25.73
N ARG A 162 -6.56 -15.11 -26.14
CA ARG A 162 -7.72 -15.53 -25.33
C ARG A 162 -7.30 -16.32 -24.07
N ARG A 163 -6.30 -17.20 -24.16
CA ARG A 163 -5.81 -17.99 -23.02
C ARG A 163 -5.03 -17.14 -22.03
N SER A 164 -4.26 -16.16 -22.51
CA SER A 164 -3.58 -15.18 -21.66
C SER A 164 -4.55 -14.44 -20.73
N VAL A 165 -5.72 -14.04 -21.26
CA VAL A 165 -6.75 -13.34 -20.48
C VAL A 165 -7.31 -14.23 -19.36
N PHE A 166 -7.59 -15.51 -19.63
CA PHE A 166 -8.06 -16.43 -18.58
C PHE A 166 -7.03 -16.63 -17.46
N MET A 167 -5.74 -16.65 -17.81
CA MET A 167 -4.65 -16.80 -16.84
C MET A 167 -4.47 -15.54 -15.99
N CYS A 168 -4.61 -14.36 -16.59
CA CYS A 168 -4.63 -13.09 -15.87
C CYS A 168 -5.81 -12.99 -14.90
N VAL A 169 -7.02 -13.39 -15.33
CA VAL A 169 -8.20 -13.41 -14.43
C VAL A 169 -8.01 -14.42 -13.30
N ALA A 170 -7.50 -15.63 -13.61
CA ALA A 170 -7.22 -16.65 -12.62
C ALA A 170 -6.16 -16.19 -11.61
N SER A 171 -5.09 -15.53 -12.04
CA SER A 171 -4.03 -15.02 -11.16
C SER A 171 -4.55 -13.96 -10.20
N ILE A 172 -5.41 -13.04 -10.66
CA ILE A 172 -6.04 -12.01 -9.81
C ILE A 172 -6.96 -12.65 -8.76
N HIS A 173 -7.70 -13.71 -9.11
CA HIS A 173 -8.57 -14.39 -8.15
C HIS A 173 -7.76 -15.19 -7.13
N GLN A 174 -6.86 -16.06 -7.62
CA GLN A 174 -6.07 -16.96 -6.76
C GLN A 174 -5.06 -16.21 -5.89
N SER A 175 -4.56 -15.05 -6.32
CA SER A 175 -3.64 -14.23 -5.51
C SER A 175 -4.28 -13.65 -4.25
N LYS A 176 -5.61 -13.46 -4.21
CA LYS A 176 -6.33 -12.95 -3.03
C LYS A 176 -6.44 -13.98 -1.91
N GLU A 177 -6.53 -15.26 -2.28
CA GLU A 177 -6.67 -16.39 -1.34
C GLU A 177 -5.32 -17.04 -1.01
N MET A 178 -4.22 -16.55 -1.59
CA MET A 178 -2.87 -17.12 -1.46
C MET A 178 -2.30 -16.91 -0.06
N ASP A 179 -1.97 -18.00 0.64
CA ASP A 179 -1.25 -17.97 1.91
C ASP A 179 0.27 -18.02 1.68
N LEU A 180 0.95 -16.88 1.90
CA LEU A 180 2.41 -16.78 1.74
C LEU A 180 3.20 -17.47 2.86
N SER A 181 2.56 -17.90 3.94
CA SER A 181 3.23 -18.54 5.08
C SER A 181 3.42 -20.05 4.92
N VAL A 182 2.78 -20.68 3.93
CA VAL A 182 2.78 -22.13 3.75
C VAL A 182 2.85 -22.54 2.29
N VAL A 183 3.67 -23.54 1.98
CA VAL A 183 3.79 -24.11 0.63
C VAL A 183 3.85 -25.64 0.69
N ARG A 184 3.58 -26.31 -0.43
CA ARG A 184 3.85 -27.75 -0.61
C ARG A 184 4.72 -27.97 -1.83
N LEU A 185 5.55 -29.01 -1.81
CA LEU A 185 6.29 -29.46 -2.99
C LEU A 185 5.44 -30.45 -3.76
N MET A 186 5.34 -30.25 -5.07
CA MET A 186 4.71 -31.20 -5.98
C MET A 186 5.78 -31.79 -6.88
N PHE A 187 5.90 -33.12 -6.86
CA PHE A 187 6.85 -33.87 -7.66
C PHE A 187 6.12 -34.53 -8.83
N THR A 188 6.63 -34.31 -10.03
CA THR A 188 6.12 -34.91 -11.27
C THR A 188 7.26 -35.60 -11.99
N ALA A 189 7.10 -36.89 -12.30
CA ALA A 189 8.12 -37.66 -13.02
C ALA A 189 7.73 -37.87 -14.48
N PHE A 190 8.71 -37.75 -15.37
CA PHE A 190 8.59 -37.95 -16.82
C PHE A 190 9.56 -39.05 -17.26
N LEU A 191 9.04 -40.08 -17.91
CA LEU A 191 9.79 -41.18 -18.47
C LEU A 191 10.13 -40.90 -19.94
N PRO A 192 11.27 -41.40 -20.44
CA PRO A 192 11.66 -41.26 -21.83
C PRO A 192 10.68 -41.98 -22.75
N ASP A 193 10.48 -41.39 -23.92
CA ASP A 193 9.72 -41.93 -25.03
C ASP A 193 10.65 -42.58 -26.07
N SER A 194 10.07 -43.10 -27.14
CA SER A 194 10.72 -43.72 -28.30
C SER A 194 11.82 -42.84 -28.92
N ASP A 195 11.64 -41.51 -28.85
CA ASP A 195 12.55 -40.50 -29.41
C ASP A 195 13.62 -40.02 -28.42
N GLY A 196 13.69 -40.61 -27.22
CA GLY A 196 14.64 -40.22 -26.15
C GLY A 196 14.24 -38.98 -25.35
N GLY A 197 13.19 -38.25 -25.74
CA GLY A 197 12.61 -37.15 -24.98
C GLY A 197 11.76 -37.61 -23.80
N PHE A 198 11.73 -36.84 -22.70
CA PHE A 198 10.94 -37.14 -21.51
C PHE A 198 9.50 -36.58 -21.65
N SER A 199 8.57 -37.40 -22.15
CA SER A 199 7.16 -36.98 -22.37
C SER A 199 6.15 -37.80 -21.54
N ARG A 200 6.44 -39.07 -21.23
CA ARG A 200 5.50 -39.97 -20.55
C ARG A 200 5.43 -39.65 -19.06
N ARG A 201 4.36 -38.98 -18.63
CA ARG A 201 4.21 -38.52 -17.24
C ARG A 201 3.67 -39.59 -16.29
N LEU A 202 4.10 -39.54 -15.04
CA LEU A 202 3.49 -40.28 -13.93
C LEU A 202 2.55 -39.38 -13.12
N GLU A 203 1.72 -39.98 -12.28
CA GLU A 203 0.84 -39.24 -11.38
C GLU A 203 1.66 -38.39 -10.40
N PRO A 204 1.38 -37.08 -10.27
CA PRO A 204 2.11 -36.23 -9.35
C PRO A 204 1.89 -36.59 -7.89
N VAL A 205 2.91 -36.36 -7.06
CA VAL A 205 2.83 -36.58 -5.61
C VAL A 205 3.16 -35.29 -4.88
N ILE A 206 2.31 -34.92 -3.92
CA ILE A 206 2.45 -33.68 -3.15
C ILE A 206 3.00 -34.00 -1.76
N SER A 207 4.02 -33.26 -1.33
CA SER A 207 4.66 -33.37 -0.02
C SER A 207 3.76 -32.87 1.11
N ASP A 208 4.21 -33.06 2.34
CA ASP A 208 3.65 -32.35 3.49
C ASP A 208 3.82 -30.82 3.38
N PRO A 209 2.98 -30.03 4.08
CA PRO A 209 3.12 -28.58 4.13
C PRO A 209 4.41 -28.13 4.81
N ILE A 210 5.05 -27.13 4.22
CA ILE A 210 6.23 -26.46 4.71
C ILE A 210 5.80 -25.07 5.14
N PHE A 211 5.99 -24.77 6.41
CA PHE A 211 5.63 -23.49 6.99
C PHE A 211 6.86 -22.59 7.15
N ASP A 212 6.69 -21.30 6.83
CA ASP A 212 7.74 -20.31 7.03
C ASP A 212 7.96 -20.04 8.52
N SER A 213 9.16 -20.33 9.01
CA SER A 213 9.57 -20.03 10.39
C SER A 213 9.56 -18.54 10.74
N LYS A 214 9.56 -17.64 9.75
CA LYS A 214 9.39 -16.19 9.99
C LYS A 214 7.92 -15.77 10.08
N ALA A 215 6.98 -16.62 9.67
CA ALA A 215 5.57 -16.33 9.82
C ALA A 215 5.14 -16.39 11.31
N PRO A 216 4.37 -15.41 11.82
CA PRO A 216 3.99 -15.37 13.24
C PRO A 216 3.16 -16.59 13.71
N ASN A 217 2.36 -17.15 12.82
CA ASN A 217 1.50 -18.31 13.05
C ASN A 217 2.24 -19.66 12.88
N ALA A 218 3.48 -19.66 12.41
CA ALA A 218 4.28 -20.87 12.22
C ALA A 218 5.72 -20.76 12.77
N SER A 219 5.96 -19.75 13.59
CA SER A 219 7.22 -19.59 14.33
C SER A 219 7.47 -20.79 15.21
N ASN A 220 8.71 -21.24 15.29
CA ASN A 220 9.05 -22.34 16.18
C ASN A 220 8.89 -21.88 17.64
N LEU A 221 8.19 -22.65 18.45
CA LEU A 221 7.98 -22.33 19.86
C LEU A 221 9.20 -22.75 20.68
N LYS A 222 9.72 -21.82 21.48
CA LYS A 222 10.86 -22.10 22.36
C LYS A 222 10.79 -21.31 23.64
N ILE A 223 10.94 -22.01 24.76
CA ILE A 223 11.17 -21.39 26.06
C ILE A 223 12.65 -21.05 26.16
N VAL A 224 12.99 -19.77 26.16
CA VAL A 224 14.37 -19.30 26.29
C VAL A 224 14.80 -19.42 27.74
N ARG A 225 14.04 -18.82 28.67
CA ARG A 225 14.37 -18.79 30.10
C ARG A 225 13.11 -18.65 30.95
N MET A 226 13.16 -19.17 32.18
CA MET A 226 12.14 -18.96 33.20
C MET A 226 12.83 -18.40 34.44
N ASP A 227 12.18 -17.49 35.15
CA ASP A 227 12.69 -16.93 36.41
C ASP A 227 12.58 -17.94 37.57
N ARG A 228 11.49 -18.71 37.60
CA ARG A 228 11.20 -19.77 38.56
C ARG A 228 11.04 -21.11 37.85
N THR A 229 11.77 -22.11 38.31
CA THR A 229 11.68 -23.50 37.84
C THR A 229 11.10 -24.43 38.91
N ALA A 230 10.57 -23.87 40.00
CA ALA A 230 9.90 -24.60 41.05
C ALA A 230 8.81 -23.75 41.70
N GLY A 231 7.82 -24.41 42.30
CA GLY A 231 6.69 -23.75 42.95
C GLY A 231 5.84 -24.64 43.84
N CYS A 232 4.90 -24.05 44.58
CA CYS A 232 4.04 -24.76 45.52
C CYS A 232 2.96 -25.58 44.82
N VAL A 233 2.64 -26.78 45.32
CA VAL A 233 1.54 -27.64 44.81
C VAL A 233 0.17 -26.96 44.78
N THR A 234 -0.04 -25.93 45.60
CA THR A 234 -1.27 -25.13 45.61
C THR A 234 -1.44 -24.24 44.38
N GLY A 235 -0.37 -24.02 43.60
CA GLY A 235 -0.34 -23.09 42.47
C GLY A 235 -0.53 -21.63 42.87
N GLY A 236 -0.69 -20.76 41.87
CA GLY A 236 -0.99 -19.33 42.03
C GLY A 236 0.24 -18.42 42.12
N GLU A 237 1.45 -18.97 41.95
CA GLU A 237 2.68 -18.19 41.97
C GLU A 237 2.95 -17.58 40.59
N GLU A 238 3.34 -16.31 40.57
CA GLU A 238 3.68 -15.60 39.34
C GLU A 238 5.07 -16.00 38.84
N VAL A 239 5.13 -16.34 37.55
CA VAL A 239 6.32 -16.79 36.83
C VAL A 239 6.51 -15.93 35.59
N TYR A 240 7.74 -15.48 35.38
CA TYR A 240 8.17 -14.75 34.19
C TYR A 240 8.88 -15.69 33.23
N LEU A 241 8.26 -15.92 32.08
CA LEU A 241 8.77 -16.80 31.04
C LEU A 241 9.20 -15.97 29.83
N LEU A 242 10.47 -16.08 29.45
CA LEU A 242 11.01 -15.53 28.21
C LEU A 242 10.95 -16.60 27.12
N CYS A 243 10.41 -16.23 25.96
CA CYS A 243 10.23 -17.13 24.83
C CYS A 243 10.60 -16.45 23.50
N ASP A 244 10.72 -17.28 22.46
CA ASP A 244 10.72 -16.78 21.09
C ASP A 244 9.35 -16.15 20.74
N LYS A 245 9.24 -15.55 19.56
CA LYS A 245 8.07 -14.76 19.14
C LYS A 245 6.78 -15.60 19.17
N VAL A 246 5.82 -15.18 20.01
CA VAL A 246 4.48 -15.78 20.15
C VAL A 246 3.35 -14.77 19.89
N GLN A 247 2.15 -15.28 19.58
CA GLN A 247 0.94 -14.47 19.46
C GLN A 247 0.13 -14.52 20.76
N LYS A 248 -0.26 -13.36 21.30
CA LYS A 248 -0.91 -13.25 22.61
C LYS A 248 -2.24 -14.01 22.73
N ASP A 249 -2.99 -14.10 21.64
CA ASP A 249 -4.32 -14.72 21.64
C ASP A 249 -4.24 -16.25 21.39
N ASP A 250 -3.14 -16.71 20.80
CA ASP A 250 -2.94 -18.08 20.30
C ASP A 250 -1.82 -18.84 21.03
N ILE A 251 -1.61 -18.54 22.31
CA ILE A 251 -0.57 -19.20 23.12
C ILE A 251 -1.11 -19.69 24.47
N GLN A 252 -0.56 -20.81 24.95
CA GLN A 252 -0.80 -21.39 26.27
C GLN A 252 0.49 -21.94 26.85
N VAL A 253 0.60 -21.93 28.17
CA VAL A 253 1.68 -22.59 28.92
C VAL A 253 1.12 -23.89 29.48
N ARG A 254 1.57 -25.03 28.98
CA ARG A 254 1.11 -26.37 29.37
C ARG A 254 2.09 -26.99 30.36
N PHE A 255 1.59 -27.40 31.52
CA PHE A 255 2.25 -28.24 32.51
C PHE A 255 1.75 -29.66 32.32
N TYR A 256 2.64 -30.64 32.27
CA TYR A 256 2.24 -32.03 32.15
C TYR A 256 3.23 -33.00 32.81
N GLU A 257 2.73 -34.18 33.14
CA GLU A 257 3.48 -35.30 33.68
C GLU A 257 2.97 -36.59 33.02
N ASP A 258 3.87 -37.41 32.50
CA ASP A 258 3.55 -38.70 31.90
C ASP A 258 3.71 -39.80 32.97
N ASP A 259 2.62 -40.42 33.42
CA ASP A 259 2.70 -41.57 34.33
C ASP A 259 3.05 -42.86 33.55
N GLU A 260 3.73 -43.81 34.21
CA GLU A 260 4.05 -45.15 33.67
C GLU A 260 2.81 -45.97 33.26
N SER A 261 1.62 -45.58 33.72
CA SER A 261 0.33 -46.19 33.40
C SER A 261 -0.34 -45.64 32.13
N GLY A 262 0.28 -44.65 31.47
CA GLY A 262 -0.24 -44.02 30.25
C GLY A 262 -1.28 -42.92 30.47
N LEU A 263 -1.53 -42.52 31.73
CA LEU A 263 -2.32 -41.33 32.07
C LEU A 263 -1.41 -40.11 32.15
N THR A 264 -1.67 -39.12 31.31
CA THR A 264 -0.99 -37.81 31.36
C THR A 264 -1.80 -36.82 32.17
N TRP A 265 -1.25 -36.34 33.30
CA TRP A 265 -1.79 -35.14 33.94
C TRP A 265 -1.42 -33.94 33.08
N GLU A 266 -2.38 -33.06 32.80
CA GLU A 266 -2.11 -31.76 32.19
C GLU A 266 -2.86 -30.63 32.87
N ALA A 267 -2.20 -29.48 33.00
CA ALA A 267 -2.77 -28.26 33.50
C ALA A 267 -2.17 -27.05 32.75
N TYR A 268 -2.85 -25.91 32.81
CA TYR A 268 -2.46 -24.72 32.06
C TYR A 268 -2.16 -23.57 33.01
N GLY A 269 -1.09 -22.83 32.73
CA GLY A 269 -0.79 -21.58 33.43
C GLY A 269 -1.90 -20.56 33.20
N ASP A 270 -2.24 -19.82 34.24
CA ASP A 270 -3.30 -18.81 34.21
C ASP A 270 -2.72 -17.43 33.84
N PHE A 271 -3.16 -16.87 32.73
CA PHE A 271 -2.78 -15.55 32.23
C PHE A 271 -3.76 -15.03 31.19
N SER A 272 -3.82 -13.71 31.03
CA SER A 272 -4.59 -13.01 30.01
C SER A 272 -3.71 -12.60 28.82
N PRO A 273 -4.28 -12.30 27.63
CA PRO A 273 -3.49 -11.79 26.50
C PRO A 273 -2.72 -10.49 26.78
N THR A 274 -3.12 -9.74 27.81
CA THR A 274 -2.42 -8.54 28.30
C THR A 274 -1.09 -8.85 28.98
N ASP A 275 -0.95 -10.06 29.52
CA ASP A 275 0.24 -10.50 30.26
C ASP A 275 1.34 -11.02 29.33
N VAL A 276 1.04 -11.10 28.02
CA VAL A 276 2.01 -11.40 26.96
C VAL A 276 2.70 -10.10 26.54
N HIS A 277 3.89 -9.87 27.08
CA HIS A 277 4.66 -8.66 26.87
C HIS A 277 5.42 -8.69 25.54
N ARG A 278 4.99 -7.83 24.60
CA ARG A 278 5.64 -7.59 23.29
C ARG A 278 6.00 -8.87 22.51
N GLN A 279 5.21 -9.94 22.63
CA GLN A 279 5.40 -11.23 21.93
C GLN A 279 6.61 -12.08 22.38
N PHE A 280 7.42 -11.64 23.36
CA PHE A 280 8.67 -12.33 23.74
C PHE A 280 8.73 -12.73 25.22
N ALA A 281 7.74 -12.31 26.02
CA ALA A 281 7.64 -12.72 27.41
C ALA A 281 6.18 -12.96 27.79
N ILE A 282 5.97 -13.87 28.72
CA ILE A 282 4.66 -14.22 29.27
C ILE A 282 4.80 -14.19 30.79
N VAL A 283 3.95 -13.41 31.44
CA VAL A 283 3.75 -13.49 32.89
C VAL A 283 2.51 -14.34 33.14
N PHE A 284 2.64 -15.40 33.92
CA PHE A 284 1.51 -16.29 34.21
C PHE A 284 1.58 -16.83 35.64
N LYS A 285 0.44 -17.34 36.13
CA LYS A 285 0.34 -18.00 37.43
C LYS A 285 0.37 -19.52 37.29
N THR A 286 1.15 -20.19 38.14
CA THR A 286 1.28 -21.64 38.11
C THR A 286 -0.06 -22.35 38.38
N PRO A 287 -0.39 -23.43 37.65
CA PRO A 287 -1.58 -24.21 37.95
C PRO A 287 -1.42 -24.98 39.27
N LYS A 288 -2.54 -25.45 39.83
CA LYS A 288 -2.53 -26.36 40.98
C LYS A 288 -2.09 -27.75 40.53
N TYR A 289 -1.24 -28.41 41.30
CA TYR A 289 -0.88 -29.80 41.04
C TYR A 289 -2.05 -30.73 41.40
N ARG A 290 -2.14 -31.90 40.74
CA ARG A 290 -3.26 -32.87 40.92
C ARG A 290 -3.46 -33.31 42.37
N ASP A 291 -2.35 -33.50 43.09
CA ASP A 291 -2.35 -33.90 44.50
C ASP A 291 -1.78 -32.77 45.36
N GLN A 292 -2.62 -32.19 46.20
CA GLN A 292 -2.21 -31.11 47.10
C GLN A 292 -1.50 -31.62 48.36
N ASN A 293 -1.60 -32.92 48.66
CA ASN A 293 -1.02 -33.54 49.85
C ASN A 293 0.31 -34.24 49.56
N LEU A 294 1.12 -33.62 48.70
CA LEU A 294 2.43 -34.13 48.31
C LEU A 294 3.36 -34.25 49.54
N GLN A 295 4.14 -35.32 49.64
CA GLN A 295 5.12 -35.52 50.73
C GLN A 295 6.56 -35.26 50.28
N LYS A 296 6.85 -35.40 48.98
CA LYS A 296 8.17 -35.20 48.38
C LYS A 296 8.02 -34.31 47.14
N PRO A 297 9.01 -33.48 46.79
CA PRO A 297 8.95 -32.70 45.56
C PRO A 297 8.82 -33.59 44.33
N ILE A 298 8.07 -33.13 43.33
CA ILE A 298 7.83 -33.86 42.08
C ILE A 298 8.18 -32.98 40.88
N SER A 299 8.84 -33.56 39.88
CA SER A 299 9.25 -32.85 38.68
C SER A 299 8.26 -33.12 37.55
N VAL A 300 7.67 -32.05 37.03
CA VAL A 300 6.79 -32.06 35.87
C VAL A 300 7.47 -31.32 34.71
N PHE A 301 6.87 -31.35 33.53
CA PHE A 301 7.35 -30.63 32.36
C PHE A 301 6.47 -29.42 32.04
N VAL A 302 7.10 -28.36 31.55
CA VAL A 302 6.47 -27.12 31.09
C VAL A 302 6.85 -26.92 29.64
N GLN A 303 5.85 -26.67 28.80
CA GLN A 303 6.06 -26.35 27.39
C GLN A 303 5.08 -25.26 26.95
N LEU A 304 5.48 -24.49 25.95
CA LEU A 304 4.56 -23.61 25.23
C LEU A 304 3.74 -24.47 24.28
N LYS A 305 2.45 -24.15 24.16
CA LYS A 305 1.53 -24.80 23.23
C LYS A 305 0.71 -23.75 22.51
N ARG A 306 0.69 -23.79 21.17
CA ARG A 306 -0.17 -22.93 20.34
C ARG A 306 -1.59 -23.50 20.31
N LYS A 307 -2.63 -22.65 20.38
CA LYS A 307 -4.03 -23.13 20.44
C LYS A 307 -4.54 -23.59 19.08
N SER A 308 -4.11 -22.92 18.02
CA SER A 308 -4.59 -23.13 16.64
C SER A 308 -4.19 -24.48 16.05
N ASP A 309 -2.90 -24.85 16.17
CA ASP A 309 -2.34 -26.06 15.55
C ASP A 309 -1.82 -27.10 16.55
N ASN A 310 -1.95 -26.84 17.86
CA ASN A 310 -1.42 -27.66 18.95
C ASN A 310 0.10 -27.89 18.88
N GLU A 311 0.86 -27.04 18.17
CA GLU A 311 2.31 -27.11 18.16
C GLU A 311 2.87 -26.83 19.56
N THR A 312 3.94 -27.54 19.93
CA THR A 312 4.57 -27.44 21.26
C THR A 312 6.06 -27.13 21.18
N SER A 313 6.57 -26.39 22.16
CA SER A 313 8.02 -26.21 22.33
C SER A 313 8.68 -27.46 22.91
N GLU A 314 10.01 -27.49 22.87
CA GLU A 314 10.76 -28.44 23.72
C GLU A 314 10.38 -28.24 25.20
N PRO A 315 10.15 -29.33 25.96
CA PRO A 315 9.74 -29.26 27.34
C PRO A 315 10.91 -28.84 28.25
N LYS A 316 10.59 -28.04 29.28
CA LYS A 316 11.50 -27.68 30.38
C LYS A 316 11.01 -28.26 31.70
N PRO A 317 11.92 -28.77 32.55
CA PRO A 317 11.52 -29.30 33.85
C PRO A 317 11.07 -28.19 34.81
N PHE A 318 10.05 -28.47 35.61
CA PHE A 318 9.54 -27.63 36.68
C PHE A 318 9.22 -28.48 37.91
N THR A 319 9.60 -28.05 39.10
CA THR A 319 9.46 -28.87 40.31
C THR A 319 8.39 -28.33 41.26
N TYR A 320 7.35 -29.12 41.54
CA TYR A 320 6.37 -28.82 42.57
C TYR A 320 6.87 -29.25 43.95
N HIS A 321 6.77 -28.37 44.94
CA HIS A 321 7.10 -28.67 46.33
C HIS A 321 5.85 -28.73 47.22
N PRO A 322 5.85 -29.57 48.26
CA PRO A 322 4.72 -29.71 49.17
C PRO A 322 4.42 -28.40 49.91
N GLN A 323 3.16 -28.21 50.29
CA GLN A 323 2.74 -27.05 51.07
C GLN A 323 3.28 -27.19 52.50
N ILE A 324 4.20 -26.30 52.89
CA ILE A 324 4.67 -26.21 54.27
C ILE A 324 3.57 -25.50 55.07
N ILE A 325 2.61 -26.26 55.60
CA ILE A 325 1.62 -25.73 56.54
C ILE A 325 2.28 -25.70 57.91
N ASP A 326 2.81 -24.55 58.29
CA ASP A 326 3.29 -24.31 59.65
C ASP A 326 2.07 -24.20 60.60
N LYS A 327 1.65 -25.36 61.11
CA LYS A 327 0.47 -25.50 61.99
C LYS A 327 0.63 -24.71 63.30
N GLU A 328 1.87 -24.40 63.70
CA GLU A 328 2.20 -23.76 64.99
C GLU A 328 1.95 -22.24 64.94
N GLU A 329 2.35 -21.58 63.84
CA GLU A 329 2.12 -20.15 63.57
C GLU A 329 0.62 -19.81 63.46
N VAL A 330 -0.16 -20.70 62.82
CA VAL A 330 -1.62 -20.55 62.61
C VAL A 330 -2.39 -20.71 63.93
N GLN A 331 -1.99 -21.66 64.79
CA GLN A 331 -2.60 -21.84 66.10
C GLN A 331 -2.27 -20.66 67.03
N ARG A 332 -1.04 -20.15 66.98
CA ARG A 332 -0.63 -18.96 67.73
C ARG A 332 -1.43 -17.70 67.40
N LYS A 333 -1.84 -17.54 66.12
CA LYS A 333 -2.73 -16.43 65.69
C LYS A 333 -4.19 -16.63 66.10
N ARG A 334 -4.68 -17.88 66.21
CA ARG A 334 -6.04 -18.19 66.71
C ARG A 334 -6.18 -18.07 68.23
N GLN A 335 -5.09 -18.14 69.00
CA GLN A 335 -5.09 -18.08 70.47
C GLN A 335 -5.00 -16.68 71.09
N LYS A 336 -4.84 -15.60 70.30
CA LYS A 336 -4.91 -14.24 70.85
C LYS A 336 -6.36 -13.84 71.15
N THR A 337 -6.79 -14.00 72.40
CA THR A 337 -8.03 -13.40 72.92
C THR A 337 -7.87 -11.89 73.10
N LEU A 338 -8.90 -11.11 72.74
CA LEU A 338 -8.91 -9.65 72.90
C LEU A 338 -8.81 -9.22 74.38
N PRO A 339 -8.17 -8.08 74.71
CA PRO A 339 -8.13 -7.57 76.08
C PRO A 339 -9.47 -6.93 76.48
N ASN A 340 -9.94 -7.29 77.67
CA ASN A 340 -11.16 -6.80 78.31
C ASN A 340 -10.97 -5.33 78.76
N PHE A 341 -11.79 -4.39 78.27
CA PHE A 341 -11.77 -3.00 78.73
C PHE A 341 -12.86 -2.80 79.81
N GLN A 342 -12.44 -2.36 81.00
CA GLN A 342 -13.33 -1.99 82.11
C GLN A 342 -14.05 -0.68 81.80
N ASP A 343 -15.37 -0.69 81.97
CA ASP A 343 -16.25 0.48 81.89
C ASP A 343 -15.95 1.48 83.02
N TYR A 344 -15.62 2.72 82.65
CA TYR A 344 -15.61 3.85 83.57
C TYR A 344 -16.87 4.70 83.32
N SER A 345 -17.96 4.38 84.02
CA SER A 345 -19.21 5.17 84.00
C SER A 345 -19.14 6.32 85.00
N GLY A 346 -18.95 7.53 84.49
CA GLY A 346 -19.18 8.78 85.21
C GLY A 346 -20.67 9.05 85.43
N ALA A 347 -20.98 9.63 86.58
CA ALA A 347 -22.32 10.10 86.95
C ALA A 347 -22.73 11.34 86.14
N GLY A 348 -24.00 11.41 85.71
CA GLY A 348 -24.55 12.64 85.14
C GLY A 348 -25.86 12.48 84.37
N GLY A 349 -26.97 12.33 85.11
CA GLY A 349 -28.38 12.67 84.85
C GLY A 349 -28.94 12.94 83.43
N GLY A 350 -30.14 12.37 83.20
CA GLY A 350 -31.09 12.82 82.16
C GLY A 350 -31.83 11.64 81.52
N ALA A 351 -32.84 11.06 82.17
CA ALA A 351 -34.26 11.40 81.96
C ALA A 351 -34.82 11.06 80.56
N GLY A 352 -35.69 10.04 80.51
CA GLY A 352 -36.94 10.12 79.73
C GLY A 352 -37.11 9.20 78.50
N GLY A 353 -38.10 8.30 78.60
CA GLY A 353 -38.99 7.86 77.49
C GLY A 353 -38.44 6.80 76.54
N MET A 354 -38.79 5.52 76.66
CA MET A 354 -40.06 4.86 76.30
C MET A 354 -40.45 4.91 74.80
N PHE A 355 -40.71 3.70 74.28
CA PHE A 355 -41.63 3.26 73.20
C PHE A 355 -41.07 2.79 71.84
N ARG A 356 -41.40 1.50 71.59
CA ARG A 356 -41.83 0.81 70.34
C ARG A 356 -40.89 0.87 69.14
N GLY A 357 -40.54 -0.22 68.46
CA GLY A 357 -41.23 -1.51 68.33
C GLY A 357 -41.69 -1.71 66.88
N GLY A 358 -41.00 -2.58 66.14
CA GLY A 358 -41.59 -3.57 65.22
C GLY A 358 -41.95 -3.15 63.78
N GLY A 359 -41.41 -3.92 62.83
CA GLY A 359 -41.88 -4.08 61.43
C GLY A 359 -41.20 -3.13 60.46
N GLY A 360 -40.67 -3.52 59.30
CA GLY A 360 -40.81 -4.73 58.48
C GLY A 360 -40.65 -4.28 57.02
N GLY A 361 -40.15 -5.15 56.13
CA GLY A 361 -40.27 -4.97 54.69
C GLY A 361 -38.98 -4.59 53.95
N SER A 362 -38.57 -5.51 53.07
CA SER A 362 -37.46 -5.43 52.13
C SER A 362 -37.76 -4.50 50.95
N THR A 363 -36.77 -3.73 50.50
CA THR A 363 -36.51 -3.44 49.07
C THR A 363 -35.12 -2.81 48.87
N ALA A 364 -34.50 -3.23 47.76
CA ALA A 364 -33.62 -2.48 46.86
C ALA A 364 -32.44 -1.64 47.40
N GLY A 365 -31.25 -2.01 46.90
CA GLY A 365 -30.37 -1.08 46.17
C GLY A 365 -29.54 -0.08 46.97
N GLY A 366 -28.23 -0.14 46.76
CA GLY A 366 -27.33 0.99 47.00
C GLY A 366 -25.96 0.60 47.53
N GLY A 367 -24.91 0.85 46.75
CA GLY A 367 -23.69 1.44 47.35
C GLY A 367 -24.03 2.82 47.96
N PRO A 368 -23.11 3.59 48.57
CA PRO A 368 -21.69 3.67 48.20
C PRO A 368 -20.74 4.00 49.39
N SER A 369 -19.48 4.33 49.04
CA SER A 369 -18.64 5.39 49.65
C SER A 369 -18.08 5.25 51.08
N GLY A 370 -16.80 5.61 51.20
CA GLY A 370 -16.35 6.52 52.25
C GLY A 370 -15.08 6.08 52.99
N GLY A 371 -14.04 6.91 52.95
CA GLY A 371 -12.95 6.82 53.93
C GLY A 371 -11.63 7.45 53.46
N GLY A 372 -11.58 8.78 53.43
CA GLY A 372 -10.34 9.54 53.28
C GLY A 372 -9.64 9.85 54.61
N GLY A 373 -8.40 10.30 54.51
CA GLY A 373 -7.60 10.96 55.54
C GLY A 373 -6.13 10.97 55.10
N GLY A 374 -5.33 12.04 55.19
CA GLY A 374 -5.47 13.42 55.65
C GLY A 374 -4.05 14.00 55.87
N HIS A 375 -3.89 15.31 55.68
CA HIS A 375 -2.79 16.22 56.13
C HIS A 375 -1.44 16.18 55.35
N TYR A 376 -0.75 17.29 54.99
CA TYR A 376 -0.51 18.61 55.62
C TYR A 376 -0.29 19.77 54.59
N PHE A 377 -0.83 20.96 54.92
CA PHE A 377 -0.29 22.37 54.88
C PHE A 377 0.93 22.71 53.98
N GLN A 378 1.14 23.86 53.28
CA GLN A 378 0.76 25.29 53.35
C GLN A 378 1.29 25.95 52.02
N GLY A 379 0.60 26.77 51.22
CA GLY A 379 0.38 28.22 51.38
C GLY A 379 0.61 29.02 50.06
N PHE A 380 -0.20 30.08 49.86
CA PHE A 380 -0.23 31.17 48.84
C PHE A 380 -0.64 30.82 47.39
N GLN A 381 -1.78 31.24 46.80
CA GLN A 381 -2.55 32.52 46.62
C GLN A 381 -2.38 33.14 45.21
N THR A 382 -3.48 33.03 44.42
CA THR A 382 -4.15 34.04 43.54
C THR A 382 -3.36 34.65 42.36
N TYR A 383 -3.86 34.73 41.12
CA TYR A 383 -5.15 35.26 40.64
C TYR A 383 -5.61 34.67 39.27
N ASN A 384 -6.93 34.73 39.06
CA ASN A 384 -7.78 34.58 37.84
C ASN A 384 -7.13 34.95 36.47
N ASN A 385 -7.61 34.57 35.27
CA ASN A 385 -8.97 34.27 34.81
C ASN A 385 -8.96 33.65 33.37
N LEU A 386 -9.99 32.86 33.08
CA LEU A 386 -10.72 32.63 31.80
C LEU A 386 -9.99 32.32 30.46
N GLY A 387 -10.44 31.24 29.79
CA GLY A 387 -10.39 31.10 28.33
C GLY A 387 -10.60 29.68 27.79
N SER A 388 -11.81 29.39 27.29
CA SER A 388 -12.25 28.13 26.64
C SER A 388 -11.40 27.66 25.45
N GLY A 389 -11.39 26.35 25.19
CA GLY A 389 -11.05 25.78 23.88
C GLY A 389 -10.96 24.25 23.88
N TYR A 390 -11.93 23.59 23.25
CA TYR A 390 -11.92 22.15 22.98
C TYR A 390 -10.89 21.80 21.89
N ASN A 391 -10.16 20.69 22.04
CA ASN A 391 -9.44 20.05 20.94
C ASN A 391 -9.40 18.53 21.12
N PHE A 392 -9.93 17.80 20.14
CA PHE A 392 -9.78 16.35 19.98
C PHE A 392 -8.59 16.07 19.06
N SER A 393 -7.65 15.25 19.52
CA SER A 393 -6.55 14.70 18.72
C SER A 393 -6.83 13.21 18.48
N SER A 394 -6.73 12.77 17.23
CA SER A 394 -6.70 11.37 16.84
C SER A 394 -5.52 11.15 15.91
N GLY A 395 -4.53 10.41 16.40
CA GLY A 395 -3.35 10.00 15.67
C GLY A 395 -3.59 8.71 14.88
N MET A 396 -3.12 8.68 13.63
CA MET A 396 -2.98 7.47 12.84
C MET A 396 -1.52 7.37 12.37
N GLY A 397 -0.86 6.33 12.86
CA GLY A 397 0.53 6.00 12.54
C GLY A 397 0.65 5.34 11.17
N GLY A 398 1.57 5.85 10.38
CA GLY A 398 2.04 5.24 9.14
C GLY A 398 3.12 4.19 9.39
N GLY A 399 3.09 3.12 8.59
CA GLY A 399 4.20 2.22 8.36
C GLY A 399 4.55 2.27 6.87
N GLY A 400 5.63 2.99 6.55
CA GLY A 400 6.16 3.11 5.20
C GLY A 400 6.94 1.88 4.76
N THR A 401 6.79 1.55 3.48
CA THR A 401 7.74 0.76 2.68
C THR A 401 8.37 1.70 1.67
N THR A 402 9.69 1.81 1.66
CA THR A 402 10.46 2.41 0.55
C THR A 402 11.11 1.31 -0.29
N ILE A 403 11.00 1.48 -1.61
CA ILE A 403 11.76 0.81 -2.67
C ILE A 403 12.40 1.95 -3.48
N LYS A 404 13.55 1.62 -4.05
CA LYS A 404 14.45 2.46 -4.82
C LYS A 404 14.55 1.89 -6.27
N HIS A 405 14.18 2.70 -7.28
CA HIS A 405 14.56 2.76 -8.73
C HIS A 405 15.99 3.26 -9.15
N GLY A 406 16.70 2.51 -9.98
CA GLY A 406 17.64 3.10 -10.93
C GLY A 406 17.01 3.29 -12.32
N GLY A 407 17.08 4.51 -12.87
CA GLY A 407 17.30 4.79 -14.30
C GLY A 407 16.12 4.69 -15.28
N CYS A 408 15.58 5.84 -15.67
CA CYS A 408 14.68 6.01 -16.82
C CYS A 408 15.44 5.84 -18.15
N PRO A 409 14.83 5.16 -19.12
CA PRO A 409 14.62 5.85 -20.39
C PRO A 409 13.19 5.66 -20.90
N SER A 410 12.72 6.67 -21.63
CA SER A 410 11.47 6.69 -22.40
C SER A 410 10.17 6.69 -21.59
N CYS A 411 9.75 7.88 -21.18
CA CYS A 411 8.33 8.24 -21.24
C CYS A 411 7.89 8.32 -22.71
N GLN A 412 7.94 7.18 -23.41
CA GLN A 412 7.05 6.98 -24.54
C GLN A 412 5.65 7.05 -23.97
N SER A 413 4.92 8.07 -24.43
CA SER A 413 3.49 8.17 -24.38
C SER A 413 2.86 6.78 -24.34
N SER A 414 2.34 6.38 -23.18
CA SER A 414 1.15 5.53 -23.21
C SER A 414 0.05 6.47 -23.67
N CYS A 415 0.03 6.69 -24.99
CA CYS A 415 -1.16 6.99 -25.72
C CYS A 415 -2.23 6.11 -25.11
N TYR A 416 -3.20 6.73 -24.42
CA TYR A 416 -4.53 6.17 -24.37
C TYR A 416 -5.01 6.15 -25.83
N HIS A 417 -4.54 5.14 -26.58
CA HIS A 417 -5.41 4.50 -27.53
C HIS A 417 -6.47 3.83 -26.68
N HIS A 418 -7.45 4.64 -26.27
CA HIS A 418 -8.81 4.14 -26.20
C HIS A 418 -9.09 3.63 -27.61
N SER A 419 -8.99 2.32 -27.73
CA SER A 419 -9.52 1.58 -28.85
C SER A 419 -10.96 2.05 -29.05
N ASN A 420 -11.18 2.77 -30.15
CA ASN A 420 -12.47 3.09 -30.76
C ASN A 420 -13.22 1.82 -31.23
N PHE A 421 -13.01 0.68 -30.57
CA PHE A 421 -13.47 -0.65 -31.02
C PHE A 421 -14.58 -1.26 -30.16
N ASP A 422 -15.06 -0.58 -29.12
CA ASP A 422 -16.31 -0.96 -28.42
C ASP A 422 -17.54 -0.15 -28.90
N CYS A 423 -17.38 0.78 -29.85
CA CYS A 423 -18.47 1.64 -30.31
C CYS A 423 -19.44 0.96 -31.31
N ILE A 424 -19.03 -0.10 -32.00
CA ILE A 424 -19.82 -0.62 -33.14
C ILE A 424 -20.95 -1.57 -32.68
N VAL A 425 -20.81 -2.23 -31.53
CA VAL A 425 -21.86 -3.10 -30.97
C VAL A 425 -22.80 -2.36 -30.01
N THR A 426 -22.39 -1.19 -29.51
CA THR A 426 -23.13 -0.40 -28.53
C THR A 426 -24.05 0.65 -29.17
N HIS A 427 -23.71 1.17 -30.35
CA HIS A 427 -24.53 2.18 -31.03
C HIS A 427 -25.93 1.67 -31.39
N THR A 428 -26.09 0.43 -31.88
CA THR A 428 -27.41 -0.07 -32.31
C THR A 428 -28.35 -0.32 -31.13
N THR A 429 -27.85 -0.85 -30.01
CA THR A 429 -28.64 -1.07 -28.79
C THR A 429 -28.96 0.24 -28.06
N ILE A 430 -28.03 1.20 -28.03
CA ILE A 430 -28.23 2.51 -27.41
C ILE A 430 -29.21 3.35 -28.24
N ILE A 431 -29.15 3.27 -29.58
CA ILE A 431 -30.11 3.93 -30.48
C ILE A 431 -31.52 3.33 -30.34
N LEU A 432 -31.64 2.00 -30.19
CA LEU A 432 -32.94 1.35 -29.92
C LEU A 432 -33.52 1.75 -28.56
N LEU A 433 -32.67 1.85 -27.53
CA LEU A 433 -33.06 2.35 -26.20
C LEU A 433 -33.37 3.85 -26.21
N SER A 434 -32.67 4.66 -26.99
CA SER A 434 -32.94 6.10 -27.12
C SER A 434 -34.27 6.34 -27.84
N ILE A 435 -34.60 5.56 -28.88
CA ILE A 435 -35.91 5.61 -29.56
C ILE A 435 -37.03 5.23 -28.59
N LEU A 436 -36.82 4.21 -27.74
CA LEU A 436 -37.79 3.81 -26.71
C LEU A 436 -37.94 4.85 -25.58
N LEU A 437 -36.86 5.56 -25.22
CA LEU A 437 -36.89 6.63 -24.23
C LEU A 437 -37.63 7.86 -24.77
N SER A 438 -37.36 8.25 -26.01
CA SER A 438 -38.07 9.34 -26.70
C SER A 438 -39.56 9.03 -26.83
N ILE A 439 -39.94 7.79 -27.15
CA ILE A 439 -41.35 7.36 -27.23
C ILE A 439 -42.02 7.37 -25.85
N LYS A 440 -41.33 6.97 -24.77
CA LYS A 440 -41.90 6.94 -23.41
C LYS A 440 -41.97 8.31 -22.72
N ILE A 441 -41.03 9.22 -22.98
CA ILE A 441 -41.09 10.60 -22.48
C ILE A 441 -42.27 11.35 -23.14
N ILE A 442 -42.58 11.05 -24.40
CA ILE A 442 -43.80 11.53 -25.05
C ILE A 442 -45.07 10.98 -24.36
N TYR A 443 -45.07 9.70 -23.93
CA TYR A 443 -46.16 9.14 -23.13
C TYR A 443 -46.25 9.74 -21.71
N SER A 444 -45.13 10.16 -21.13
CA SER A 444 -45.05 10.80 -19.81
C SER A 444 -45.72 12.18 -19.75
N ARG A 445 -45.93 12.86 -20.88
CA ARG A 445 -46.74 14.10 -20.93
C ARG A 445 -48.24 13.83 -20.81
N ILE A 446 -48.70 12.58 -20.97
CA ILE A 446 -50.14 12.24 -21.04
C ILE A 446 -50.67 11.67 -19.71
N PHE A 447 -49.84 11.01 -18.89
CA PHE A 447 -50.29 10.42 -17.62
C PHE A 447 -49.49 10.94 -16.43
N GLY A 448 -50.21 11.59 -15.52
CA GLY A 448 -49.68 12.29 -14.35
C GLY A 448 -48.84 11.42 -13.41
N CYS A 449 -47.84 12.08 -12.84
CA CYS A 449 -46.86 11.59 -11.88
C CYS A 449 -47.50 11.09 -10.58
N HIS A 450 -47.32 9.80 -10.27
CA HIS A 450 -47.07 9.33 -8.88
C HIS A 450 -46.71 7.84 -8.77
N TYR A 451 -46.91 7.03 -9.83
CA TYR A 451 -46.83 5.56 -9.73
C TYR A 451 -45.55 4.92 -10.31
N LEU A 452 -44.71 5.68 -11.00
CA LEU A 452 -43.57 5.13 -11.75
C LEU A 452 -42.21 5.21 -11.03
N SER A 453 -42.10 5.93 -9.92
CA SER A 453 -40.83 6.04 -9.16
C SER A 453 -40.47 4.74 -8.42
N GLN A 454 -41.45 3.93 -8.01
CA GLN A 454 -41.19 2.66 -7.30
C GLN A 454 -40.97 1.46 -8.23
N GLN A 455 -41.59 1.43 -9.41
CA GLN A 455 -41.60 0.23 -10.25
C GLN A 455 -40.43 0.15 -11.24
N PHE A 456 -39.78 1.28 -11.57
CA PHE A 456 -38.59 1.29 -12.43
C PHE A 456 -37.29 0.92 -11.69
N HIS A 457 -37.32 0.89 -10.35
CA HIS A 457 -36.17 0.50 -9.52
C HIS A 457 -35.81 -1.00 -9.67
N MET A 458 -36.74 -1.85 -10.14
CA MET A 458 -36.56 -3.31 -10.11
C MET A 458 -36.10 -3.99 -11.40
N SER A 459 -36.08 -3.35 -12.59
CA SER A 459 -35.92 -4.10 -13.85
C SER A 459 -34.68 -3.82 -14.72
N LEU A 460 -33.76 -2.92 -14.32
CA LEU A 460 -32.48 -2.69 -15.04
C LEU A 460 -31.23 -2.89 -14.16
N GLN A 461 -31.39 -3.53 -13.00
CA GLN A 461 -30.30 -3.77 -12.04
C GLN A 461 -29.37 -4.94 -12.40
N LYS A 462 -29.54 -5.60 -13.56
CA LYS A 462 -28.86 -6.89 -13.82
C LYS A 462 -27.49 -6.83 -14.51
N SER A 463 -26.91 -5.64 -14.81
CA SER A 463 -25.48 -5.61 -15.19
C SER A 463 -24.75 -4.26 -15.10
N PHE A 464 -25.40 -3.09 -15.21
CA PHE A 464 -24.66 -1.82 -15.38
C PHE A 464 -25.10 -0.59 -14.55
N LYS A 465 -26.16 -0.68 -13.73
CA LYS A 465 -26.59 0.36 -12.76
C LYS A 465 -26.58 1.82 -13.29
N TYR A 466 -27.05 2.07 -14.52
CA TYR A 466 -27.25 3.43 -15.04
C TYR A 466 -28.65 3.96 -14.67
N THR A 467 -28.73 5.22 -14.23
CA THR A 467 -30.03 5.91 -14.04
C THR A 467 -30.52 6.53 -15.35
N PRO A 468 -31.82 6.85 -15.49
CA PRO A 468 -32.35 7.55 -16.66
C PRO A 468 -31.59 8.85 -16.96
N LEU A 469 -31.14 9.56 -15.92
CA LEU A 469 -30.35 10.78 -16.05
C LEU A 469 -28.95 10.50 -16.63
N HIS A 470 -28.26 9.43 -16.21
CA HIS A 470 -26.98 9.04 -16.81
C HIS A 470 -27.12 8.76 -18.31
N LEU A 471 -28.19 8.07 -18.72
CA LEU A 471 -28.44 7.76 -20.13
C LEU A 471 -28.75 9.02 -20.95
N ALA A 472 -29.52 9.96 -20.42
CA ALA A 472 -29.83 11.23 -21.08
C ALA A 472 -28.56 12.08 -21.29
N VAL A 473 -27.65 12.09 -20.31
CA VAL A 473 -26.35 12.79 -20.40
C VAL A 473 -25.40 12.11 -21.40
N LEU A 474 -25.29 10.79 -21.36
CA LEU A 474 -24.46 10.03 -22.31
C LEU A 474 -24.93 10.22 -23.76
N THR A 475 -26.24 10.35 -23.97
CA THR A 475 -26.85 10.55 -25.30
C THR A 475 -26.95 12.01 -25.72
N GLN A 476 -26.48 12.96 -24.89
CA GLN A 476 -26.49 14.40 -25.15
C GLN A 476 -27.87 15.01 -25.45
N GLN A 477 -28.94 14.43 -24.88
CA GLN A 477 -30.32 14.89 -25.09
C GLN A 477 -30.69 16.00 -24.10
N LYS A 478 -30.57 17.26 -24.51
CA LYS A 478 -30.81 18.43 -23.64
C LYS A 478 -32.22 18.46 -23.08
N GLU A 479 -33.22 18.26 -23.92
CA GLU A 479 -34.64 18.33 -23.55
C GLU A 479 -35.03 17.21 -22.57
N ALA A 480 -34.42 16.03 -22.70
CA ALA A 480 -34.63 14.93 -21.77
C ALA A 480 -33.97 15.22 -20.41
N VAL A 481 -32.80 15.85 -20.39
CA VAL A 481 -32.13 16.28 -19.16
C VAL A 481 -32.96 17.36 -18.45
N GLU A 482 -33.48 18.37 -19.16
CA GLU A 482 -34.37 19.40 -18.59
C GLU A 482 -35.60 18.78 -17.94
N ALA A 483 -36.32 17.92 -18.67
CA ALA A 483 -37.52 17.27 -18.17
C ALA A 483 -37.27 16.38 -16.93
N LEU A 484 -36.10 15.70 -16.87
CA LEU A 484 -35.72 14.87 -15.72
C LEU A 484 -35.32 15.71 -14.50
N LEU A 485 -34.70 16.87 -14.70
CA LEU A 485 -34.35 17.79 -13.62
C LEU A 485 -35.58 18.52 -13.06
N GLU A 486 -36.55 18.87 -13.91
CA GLU A 486 -37.86 19.40 -13.49
C GLU A 486 -38.67 18.39 -12.68
N ALA A 487 -38.47 17.09 -12.94
CA ALA A 487 -39.13 16.00 -12.22
C ALA A 487 -38.47 15.64 -10.87
N GLU A 488 -37.55 16.47 -10.36
CA GLU A 488 -36.83 16.30 -9.08
C GLU A 488 -36.15 14.91 -8.94
N VAL A 489 -35.61 14.37 -10.05
CA VAL A 489 -34.85 13.12 -10.00
C VAL A 489 -33.63 13.26 -9.10
N ASP A 490 -33.35 12.24 -8.28
CA ASP A 490 -32.17 12.21 -7.43
C ASP A 490 -30.87 12.21 -8.27
N VAL A 491 -30.20 13.35 -8.28
CA VAL A 491 -28.96 13.62 -9.01
C VAL A 491 -27.71 13.07 -8.31
N THR A 492 -27.84 12.61 -7.06
CA THR A 492 -26.71 12.08 -6.25
C THR A 492 -26.37 10.63 -6.58
N LEU A 493 -27.25 9.94 -7.31
CA LEU A 493 -27.07 8.55 -7.68
C LEU A 493 -25.85 8.37 -8.59
N THR A 494 -25.08 7.33 -8.32
CA THR A 494 -23.85 6.98 -9.04
C THR A 494 -23.98 5.69 -9.85
N ASP A 495 -23.24 5.63 -10.97
CA ASP A 495 -23.09 4.43 -11.78
C ASP A 495 -22.14 3.39 -11.13
N ARG A 496 -21.85 2.29 -11.83
CA ARG A 496 -20.91 1.24 -11.38
C ARG A 496 -19.47 1.73 -11.14
N HIS A 497 -19.09 2.86 -11.72
CA HIS A 497 -17.78 3.49 -11.60
C HIS A 497 -17.81 4.64 -10.57
N GLY A 498 -18.91 4.81 -9.84
CA GLY A 498 -19.08 5.92 -8.90
C GLY A 498 -19.25 7.27 -9.58
N ASN A 499 -19.47 7.32 -10.89
CA ASN A 499 -19.72 8.56 -11.62
C ASN A 499 -21.16 9.00 -11.36
N THR A 500 -21.33 10.26 -11.00
CA THR A 500 -22.64 10.93 -11.08
C THR A 500 -22.92 11.38 -12.51
N ALA A 501 -24.14 11.83 -12.79
CA ALA A 501 -24.48 12.45 -14.07
C ALA A 501 -23.54 13.62 -14.44
N LEU A 502 -23.06 14.37 -13.43
CA LEU A 502 -22.11 15.46 -13.62
C LEU A 502 -20.73 14.98 -14.07
N HIS A 503 -20.23 13.86 -13.53
CA HIS A 503 -18.97 13.25 -13.96
C HIS A 503 -19.02 12.85 -15.43
N LEU A 504 -20.11 12.21 -15.86
CA LEU A 504 -20.29 11.81 -17.26
C LEU A 504 -20.41 13.02 -18.18
N ALA A 505 -21.09 14.09 -17.75
CA ALA A 505 -21.18 15.32 -18.53
C ALA A 505 -19.80 16.01 -18.69
N ALA A 506 -19.00 16.04 -17.63
CA ALA A 506 -17.66 16.64 -17.63
C ALA A 506 -16.65 15.87 -18.49
N GLN A 507 -16.83 14.55 -18.65
CA GLN A 507 -16.01 13.73 -19.53
C GLN A 507 -16.27 14.00 -21.03
N GLN A 508 -17.40 14.63 -21.36
CA GLN A 508 -17.76 14.91 -22.75
C GLN A 508 -17.06 16.18 -23.25
N LYS A 509 -16.89 16.30 -24.57
CA LYS A 509 -16.24 17.49 -25.15
C LYS A 509 -17.16 18.71 -25.15
N GLU A 510 -18.46 18.50 -25.25
CA GLU A 510 -19.49 19.53 -25.35
C GLU A 510 -19.98 20.00 -23.98
N ASP A 511 -19.97 21.31 -23.73
CA ASP A 511 -20.36 21.91 -22.45
C ASP A 511 -21.88 22.19 -22.32
N SER A 512 -22.64 22.01 -23.40
CA SER A 512 -24.06 22.36 -23.43
C SER A 512 -24.90 21.66 -22.35
N VAL A 513 -24.76 20.33 -22.24
CA VAL A 513 -25.50 19.53 -21.24
C VAL A 513 -24.93 19.77 -19.84
N LEU A 514 -23.61 19.99 -19.74
CA LEU A 514 -22.93 20.30 -18.49
C LEU A 514 -23.42 21.63 -17.90
N ARG A 515 -23.48 22.71 -18.70
CA ARG A 515 -24.02 24.01 -18.27
C ARG A 515 -25.48 23.92 -17.86
N LEU A 516 -26.27 23.08 -18.54
CA LEU A 516 -27.65 22.85 -18.17
C LEU A 516 -27.78 22.20 -16.79
N LEU A 517 -27.00 21.14 -16.54
CA LEU A 517 -26.94 20.47 -15.25
C LEU A 517 -26.51 21.42 -14.13
N LEU A 518 -25.48 22.24 -14.37
CA LEU A 518 -24.92 23.17 -13.38
C LEU A 518 -25.85 24.34 -13.02
N LYS A 519 -26.86 24.66 -13.85
CA LYS A 519 -27.90 25.65 -13.49
C LYS A 519 -28.76 25.19 -12.31
N HIS A 520 -28.89 23.87 -12.08
CA HIS A 520 -29.66 23.33 -10.98
C HIS A 520 -28.81 23.25 -9.70
N LYS A 521 -29.28 23.91 -8.63
CA LYS A 521 -28.55 24.02 -7.34
C LYS A 521 -28.17 22.67 -6.73
N SER A 522 -28.97 21.62 -6.92
CA SER A 522 -28.71 20.27 -6.40
C SER A 522 -27.48 19.63 -7.05
N VAL A 523 -27.21 19.93 -8.32
CA VAL A 523 -26.07 19.37 -9.05
C VAL A 523 -24.79 20.16 -8.80
N ALA A 524 -24.90 21.49 -8.60
CA ALA A 524 -23.76 22.35 -8.29
C ALA A 524 -23.03 21.95 -6.99
N GLN A 525 -23.73 21.30 -6.05
CA GLN A 525 -23.11 20.77 -4.81
C GLN A 525 -22.29 19.49 -5.02
N LEU A 526 -22.36 18.86 -6.21
CA LEU A 526 -21.66 17.61 -6.53
C LEU A 526 -20.34 17.83 -7.29
N THR A 527 -19.91 19.08 -7.47
CA THR A 527 -18.72 19.45 -8.25
C THR A 527 -17.40 18.96 -7.64
N SER A 528 -17.38 18.71 -6.33
CA SER A 528 -16.17 18.32 -5.59
C SER A 528 -16.15 16.84 -5.16
N ILE A 529 -17.15 16.06 -5.55
CA ILE A 529 -17.25 14.65 -5.16
C ILE A 529 -16.37 13.80 -6.08
N PRO A 530 -15.50 12.92 -5.55
CA PRO A 530 -14.70 12.01 -6.37
C PRO A 530 -15.48 10.75 -6.76
N ASN A 531 -15.20 10.21 -7.94
CA ASN A 531 -15.67 8.89 -8.37
C ASN A 531 -14.82 7.74 -7.78
N THR A 532 -15.07 6.49 -8.18
CA THR A 532 -14.28 5.33 -7.69
C THR A 532 -12.80 5.36 -8.08
N ALA A 533 -12.45 6.09 -9.14
CA ALA A 533 -11.06 6.32 -9.53
C ALA A 533 -10.41 7.48 -8.76
N GLY A 534 -11.13 8.12 -7.85
CA GLY A 534 -10.64 9.26 -7.08
C GLY A 534 -10.65 10.59 -7.84
N LEU A 535 -11.35 10.68 -8.97
CA LEU A 535 -11.39 11.88 -9.82
C LEU A 535 -12.69 12.65 -9.61
N CYS A 536 -12.60 13.97 -9.47
CA CYS A 536 -13.77 14.85 -9.47
C CYS A 536 -14.16 15.21 -10.92
N PRO A 537 -15.35 15.79 -11.16
CA PRO A 537 -15.77 16.26 -12.47
C PRO A 537 -14.76 17.20 -13.15
N LEU A 538 -14.10 18.10 -12.39
CA LEU A 538 -13.08 18.99 -12.94
C LEU A 538 -11.86 18.22 -13.48
N HIS A 539 -11.41 17.18 -12.77
CA HIS A 539 -10.33 16.32 -13.26
C HIS A 539 -10.69 15.59 -14.55
N LEU A 540 -11.94 15.11 -14.67
CA LEU A 540 -12.42 14.47 -15.88
C LEU A 540 -12.50 15.43 -17.06
N ALA A 541 -12.92 16.69 -16.84
CA ALA A 541 -12.94 17.72 -17.88
C ALA A 541 -11.53 18.07 -18.39
N VAL A 542 -10.55 18.14 -17.49
CA VAL A 542 -9.13 18.34 -17.84
C VAL A 542 -8.60 17.13 -18.62
N GLN A 543 -8.87 15.90 -18.18
CA GLN A 543 -8.48 14.67 -18.88
C GLN A 543 -9.13 14.54 -20.27
N ALA A 544 -10.39 14.99 -20.41
CA ALA A 544 -11.10 15.06 -21.69
C ALA A 544 -10.58 16.17 -22.61
N ASN A 545 -9.65 17.00 -22.12
CA ASN A 545 -9.04 18.11 -22.82
C ASN A 545 -10.08 19.17 -23.31
N SER A 546 -11.15 19.38 -22.53
CA SER A 546 -12.24 20.30 -22.89
C SER A 546 -12.19 21.59 -22.09
N LEU A 547 -11.63 22.65 -22.69
CA LEU A 547 -11.58 23.99 -22.10
C LEU A 547 -12.97 24.55 -21.77
N SER A 548 -13.96 24.30 -22.64
CA SER A 548 -15.33 24.77 -22.44
C SER A 548 -15.97 24.16 -21.20
N CYS A 549 -15.72 22.86 -20.94
CA CYS A 549 -16.23 22.17 -19.75
C CYS A 549 -15.51 22.62 -18.47
N VAL A 550 -14.20 22.83 -18.53
CA VAL A 550 -13.43 23.39 -17.41
C VAL A 550 -13.97 24.77 -17.02
N ARG A 551 -14.14 25.68 -18.00
CA ARG A 551 -14.73 27.00 -17.75
C ARG A 551 -16.13 26.92 -17.15
N ALA A 552 -17.00 26.06 -17.69
CA ALA A 552 -18.34 25.89 -17.17
C ALA A 552 -18.35 25.42 -15.70
N LEU A 553 -17.41 24.55 -15.31
CA LEU A 553 -17.26 24.09 -13.93
C LEU A 553 -16.69 25.18 -13.01
N LEU A 554 -15.73 25.97 -13.50
CA LEU A 554 -15.18 27.12 -12.76
C LEU A 554 -16.25 28.22 -12.54
N ASP A 555 -17.04 28.53 -13.58
CA ASP A 555 -18.19 29.45 -13.50
C ASP A 555 -19.21 29.01 -12.43
N ALA A 556 -19.33 27.69 -12.24
CA ALA A 556 -20.22 27.08 -11.26
C ALA A 556 -19.60 26.94 -9.85
N GLY A 557 -18.37 27.44 -9.63
CA GLY A 557 -17.68 27.42 -8.35
C GLY A 557 -17.06 26.07 -7.99
N ALA A 558 -16.63 25.27 -8.97
CA ALA A 558 -15.86 24.06 -8.70
C ALA A 558 -14.50 24.41 -8.06
N ASP A 559 -14.16 23.71 -6.99
CA ASP A 559 -12.88 23.88 -6.30
C ASP A 559 -11.73 23.27 -7.12
N VAL A 560 -10.72 24.11 -7.41
CA VAL A 560 -9.57 23.77 -8.26
C VAL A 560 -8.48 23.04 -7.49
N GLU A 561 -8.47 23.16 -6.16
CA GLU A 561 -7.45 22.59 -5.28
C GLU A 561 -7.78 21.17 -4.82
N VAL A 562 -8.93 20.63 -5.23
CA VAL A 562 -9.27 19.24 -4.95
C VAL A 562 -8.20 18.31 -5.52
N GLN A 563 -7.62 17.49 -4.65
CA GLN A 563 -6.63 16.50 -5.04
C GLN A 563 -7.30 15.16 -5.39
N GLU A 564 -6.89 14.56 -6.49
CA GLU A 564 -7.32 13.19 -6.81
C GLU A 564 -6.65 12.15 -5.90
N LEU A 565 -7.38 11.06 -5.62
CA LEU A 565 -7.03 10.14 -4.53
C LEU A 565 -5.89 9.15 -4.85
N THR A 566 -5.41 9.05 -6.09
CA THR A 566 -4.38 8.09 -6.49
C THR A 566 -2.96 8.60 -6.22
N CYS A 567 -2.64 9.85 -6.58
CA CYS A 567 -1.33 10.43 -6.27
C CYS A 567 -1.37 11.90 -5.80
N GLY A 568 -2.55 12.42 -5.47
CA GLY A 568 -2.71 13.75 -4.90
C GLY A 568 -2.59 14.88 -5.92
N ARG A 569 -2.81 14.61 -7.21
CA ARG A 569 -2.76 15.62 -8.27
C ARG A 569 -3.97 16.55 -8.22
N THR A 570 -3.73 17.84 -8.37
CA THR A 570 -4.77 18.84 -8.64
C THR A 570 -5.07 18.91 -10.15
N ALA A 571 -6.13 19.63 -10.52
CA ALA A 571 -6.44 19.90 -11.94
C ALA A 571 -5.26 20.55 -12.69
N LEU A 572 -4.47 21.40 -12.03
CA LEU A 572 -3.30 22.05 -12.61
C LEU A 572 -2.17 21.05 -12.92
N HIS A 573 -1.95 20.04 -12.07
CA HIS A 573 -1.00 18.95 -12.34
C HIS A 573 -1.41 18.14 -13.57
N LEU A 574 -2.70 17.82 -13.70
CA LEU A 574 -3.20 17.09 -14.86
C LEU A 574 -3.07 17.92 -16.16
N ALA A 575 -3.35 19.22 -16.11
CA ALA A 575 -3.20 20.11 -17.27
C ALA A 575 -1.73 20.24 -17.72
N THR A 576 -0.80 20.30 -16.76
CA THR A 576 0.65 20.32 -17.03
C THR A 576 1.17 18.99 -17.55
N GLU A 577 0.68 17.87 -17.01
CA GLU A 577 1.00 16.52 -17.51
C GLU A 577 0.56 16.32 -18.97
N LEU A 578 -0.60 16.88 -19.35
CA LEU A 578 -1.12 16.85 -20.72
C LEU A 578 -0.40 17.82 -21.67
N GLY A 579 0.45 18.72 -21.17
CA GLY A 579 1.14 19.71 -22.02
C GLY A 579 0.24 20.84 -22.53
N ASN A 580 -0.98 21.00 -21.99
CA ASN A 580 -1.94 21.97 -22.53
C ASN A 580 -1.85 23.33 -21.84
N LEU A 581 -1.17 24.28 -22.53
CA LEU A 581 -0.99 25.66 -22.11
C LEU A 581 -2.31 26.40 -21.86
N SER A 582 -3.34 26.14 -22.68
CA SER A 582 -4.63 26.83 -22.56
C SER A 582 -5.41 26.39 -21.33
N LEU A 583 -5.34 25.09 -20.98
CA LEU A 583 -5.96 24.57 -19.75
C LEU A 583 -5.20 25.04 -18.51
N ALA A 584 -3.86 24.98 -18.53
CA ALA A 584 -3.04 25.49 -17.44
C ALA A 584 -3.28 27.00 -17.21
N GLY A 585 -3.29 27.80 -18.28
CA GLY A 585 -3.57 29.24 -18.21
C GLY A 585 -4.98 29.54 -17.71
N CYS A 586 -5.99 28.79 -18.13
CA CYS A 586 -7.37 28.93 -17.64
C CYS A 586 -7.47 28.62 -16.13
N LEU A 587 -6.85 27.54 -15.66
CA LEU A 587 -6.86 27.18 -14.24
C LEU A 587 -6.13 28.22 -13.37
N LEU A 588 -5.04 28.79 -13.87
CA LEU A 588 -4.27 29.81 -13.15
C LEU A 588 -4.97 31.18 -13.12
N LEU A 589 -5.49 31.64 -14.26
CA LEU A 589 -6.05 32.99 -14.41
C LEU A 589 -7.53 33.08 -14.03
N GLU A 590 -8.33 32.10 -14.45
CA GLU A 590 -9.79 32.09 -14.23
C GLU A 590 -10.15 31.29 -12.98
N GLY A 591 -9.45 30.18 -12.73
CA GLY A 591 -9.66 29.31 -11.57
C GLY A 591 -8.87 29.69 -10.31
N ASN A 592 -7.94 30.65 -10.42
CA ASN A 592 -7.09 31.13 -9.33
C ASN A 592 -6.33 30.01 -8.60
N ALA A 593 -5.91 28.98 -9.34
CA ALA A 593 -5.24 27.79 -8.82
C ALA A 593 -3.92 28.13 -8.10
N TYR A 594 -3.66 27.44 -6.99
CA TYR A 594 -2.40 27.58 -6.26
C TYR A 594 -1.26 26.88 -7.02
N VAL A 595 -0.28 27.69 -7.41
CA VAL A 595 0.77 27.28 -8.34
C VAL A 595 1.71 26.23 -7.74
N ASP A 596 1.97 26.31 -6.43
CA ASP A 596 2.88 25.41 -5.71
C ASP A 596 2.15 24.31 -4.93
N SER A 597 0.94 23.95 -5.38
CA SER A 597 0.24 22.77 -4.86
C SER A 597 1.10 21.53 -5.01
N VAL A 598 1.08 20.64 -4.02
CA VAL A 598 1.96 19.46 -3.99
C VAL A 598 1.16 18.17 -4.08
N THR A 599 1.67 17.24 -4.88
CA THR A 599 1.20 15.84 -4.90
C THR A 599 1.66 15.07 -3.66
N TYR A 600 1.23 13.82 -3.50
CA TYR A 600 1.64 12.98 -2.36
C TYR A 600 3.15 12.71 -2.27
N ASN A 601 3.90 12.89 -3.38
CA ASN A 601 5.36 12.80 -3.40
C ASN A 601 6.03 14.19 -3.28
N GLY A 602 5.29 15.25 -2.94
CA GLY A 602 5.82 16.60 -2.81
C GLY A 602 6.11 17.32 -4.12
N SER A 603 5.84 16.71 -5.28
CA SER A 603 6.08 17.35 -6.58
C SER A 603 5.02 18.42 -6.84
N THR A 604 5.48 19.61 -7.25
CA THR A 604 4.66 20.73 -7.74
C THR A 604 4.37 20.59 -9.25
N PRO A 605 3.41 21.36 -9.81
CA PRO A 605 3.20 21.43 -11.25
C PRO A 605 4.48 21.82 -12.02
N LEU A 606 5.34 22.64 -11.41
CA LEU A 606 6.62 23.04 -12.00
C LEU A 606 7.60 21.86 -12.11
N HIS A 607 7.64 20.95 -11.14
CA HIS A 607 8.39 19.69 -11.28
C HIS A 607 7.90 18.87 -12.47
N THR A 608 6.59 18.77 -12.63
CA THR A 608 5.97 18.01 -13.73
C THR A 608 6.27 18.64 -15.10
N ALA A 609 6.26 19.98 -15.18
CA ALA A 609 6.62 20.70 -16.40
C ALA A 609 8.12 20.59 -16.73
N ALA A 610 8.98 20.69 -15.70
CA ALA A 610 10.44 20.59 -15.83
C ALA A 610 10.87 19.19 -16.27
N GLY A 611 10.33 18.13 -15.66
CA GLY A 611 10.61 16.74 -16.05
C GLY A 611 10.08 16.34 -17.43
N ARG A 612 9.27 17.19 -18.08
CA ARG A 612 8.81 17.02 -19.47
C ARG A 612 9.51 17.97 -20.44
N ASP A 613 10.50 18.74 -19.97
CA ASP A 613 11.23 19.76 -20.72
C ASP A 613 10.31 20.78 -21.43
N SER A 614 9.15 21.09 -20.83
CA SER A 614 8.16 21.99 -21.44
C SER A 614 8.42 23.45 -21.06
N THR A 615 9.36 24.10 -21.74
CA THR A 615 9.78 25.50 -21.51
C THR A 615 8.61 26.48 -21.38
N LYS A 616 7.61 26.36 -22.26
CA LYS A 616 6.41 27.22 -22.26
C LYS A 616 5.54 27.04 -21.01
N LEU A 617 5.42 25.82 -20.49
CA LEU A 617 4.66 25.56 -19.26
C LEU A 617 5.45 26.03 -18.04
N CYS A 618 6.77 25.79 -18.01
CA CYS A 618 7.64 26.32 -16.97
C CYS A 618 7.55 27.85 -16.91
N ALA A 619 7.59 28.53 -18.05
CA ALA A 619 7.48 29.99 -18.13
C ALA A 619 6.13 30.50 -17.58
N ILE A 620 5.01 29.86 -17.94
CA ILE A 620 3.69 30.25 -17.42
C ILE A 620 3.58 30.02 -15.92
N LEU A 621 4.08 28.88 -15.41
CA LEU A 621 4.05 28.57 -13.98
C LEU A 621 4.94 29.52 -13.18
N MET A 622 6.16 29.80 -13.65
CA MET A 622 7.06 30.77 -13.03
C MET A 622 6.47 32.17 -13.05
N ALA A 623 5.88 32.60 -14.17
CA ALA A 623 5.21 33.89 -14.26
C ALA A 623 3.98 33.98 -13.34
N ALA A 624 3.32 32.85 -13.05
CA ALA A 624 2.25 32.77 -12.06
C ALA A 624 2.77 32.74 -10.60
N GLY A 625 4.09 32.70 -10.39
CA GLY A 625 4.74 32.75 -9.08
C GLY A 625 5.18 31.40 -8.51
N ALA A 626 5.36 30.37 -9.34
CA ALA A 626 5.89 29.08 -8.89
C ALA A 626 7.32 29.21 -8.31
N ASP A 627 7.60 28.51 -7.22
CA ASP A 627 8.93 28.48 -6.62
C ASP A 627 9.83 27.41 -7.30
N PRO A 628 10.91 27.81 -8.01
CA PRO A 628 11.83 26.88 -8.66
C PRO A 628 12.76 26.14 -7.70
N HIS A 629 12.81 26.54 -6.43
CA HIS A 629 13.67 25.95 -5.39
C HIS A 629 12.90 25.04 -4.43
N LYS A 630 11.59 24.88 -4.62
CA LYS A 630 10.78 24.02 -3.77
C LYS A 630 11.14 22.55 -3.98
N GLU A 631 11.61 21.88 -2.95
CA GLU A 631 12.00 20.48 -3.01
C GLU A 631 10.80 19.54 -2.95
N ASN A 632 10.77 18.51 -3.81
CA ASN A 632 9.85 17.39 -3.64
C ASN A 632 10.34 16.41 -2.57
N PHE A 633 9.49 15.45 -2.18
CA PHE A 633 9.96 14.36 -1.33
C PHE A 633 10.66 13.35 -2.25
N GLU A 634 11.99 13.32 -2.22
CA GLU A 634 12.74 12.25 -2.88
C GLU A 634 12.26 10.91 -2.29
N PRO A 635 11.97 9.89 -3.12
CA PRO A 635 11.97 8.54 -2.60
C PRO A 635 13.37 8.32 -2.06
N LEU A 636 13.53 8.05 -0.76
CA LEU A 636 14.83 7.64 -0.19
C LEU A 636 15.47 6.72 -1.22
N PHE A 637 16.64 7.05 -1.77
CA PHE A 637 17.45 6.30 -2.76
C PHE A 637 18.77 5.80 -2.17
N PHE A 638 18.98 4.49 -2.21
CA PHE A 638 20.10 3.72 -1.66
C PHE A 638 20.70 3.41 -3.00
N LYS A 639 21.84 4.02 -3.26
CA LYS A 639 22.57 3.77 -4.48
C LYS A 639 22.65 2.25 -4.65
N ASP A 640 22.08 1.76 -5.74
CA ASP A 640 22.46 0.47 -6.27
C ASP A 640 23.91 0.65 -6.75
N ASP A 641 24.88 0.32 -5.89
CA ASP A 641 26.29 0.37 -6.25
C ASP A 641 26.58 -0.72 -7.28
N GLU A 642 26.56 -0.34 -8.56
CA GLU A 642 27.21 -1.08 -9.62
C GLU A 642 28.73 -0.95 -9.49
N LEU A 643 29.39 -2.10 -9.31
CA LEU A 643 30.79 -2.40 -9.65
C LEU A 643 31.84 -1.30 -9.41
N CYS A 644 32.42 -1.29 -8.22
CA CYS A 644 33.86 -1.03 -8.07
C CYS A 644 34.43 -2.08 -7.11
N GLY A 645 35.29 -2.95 -7.62
CA GLY A 645 36.15 -3.76 -6.76
C GLY A 645 37.19 -2.88 -6.08
N THR A 646 37.65 -3.35 -4.93
CA THR A 646 38.67 -2.78 -4.01
C THR A 646 38.08 -1.85 -2.92
N CYS A 647 38.13 -2.35 -1.67
CA CYS A 647 38.75 -1.72 -0.47
C CYS A 647 38.01 -0.45 0.00
N GLU A 648 37.57 -0.26 1.24
CA GLU A 648 37.99 -0.72 2.57
C GLU A 648 36.82 -0.46 3.55
N GLU A 649 36.91 -1.04 4.74
CA GLU A 649 36.04 -0.76 5.88
C GLU A 649 36.21 0.71 6.31
N GLU A 650 35.14 1.51 6.39
CA GLU A 650 35.08 2.67 7.29
C GLU A 650 33.66 2.87 7.85
N GLU A 651 33.65 3.51 9.03
CA GLU A 651 32.69 3.44 10.11
C GLU A 651 31.47 4.38 9.97
N GLU A 652 30.59 4.30 10.96
CA GLU A 652 29.36 5.09 11.15
C GLU A 652 29.52 6.61 10.92
N GLU A 653 28.74 7.18 9.98
CA GLU A 653 28.43 8.62 9.95
C GLU A 653 26.94 8.84 9.61
N ASP A 654 26.32 9.76 10.37
CA ASP A 654 24.97 10.34 10.30
C ASP A 654 24.06 9.91 9.14
N GLU A 655 22.82 9.48 9.46
CA GLU A 655 21.71 9.43 8.50
C GLU A 655 21.41 10.85 7.99
N GLY A 656 22.17 11.27 6.97
CA GLY A 656 22.03 12.54 6.31
C GLY A 656 20.63 12.70 5.73
N TYR A 657 19.96 13.78 6.11
CA TYR A 657 18.81 14.30 5.41
C TYR A 657 19.21 14.50 3.93
N ILE A 658 18.72 13.65 3.04
CA ILE A 658 18.90 13.82 1.60
C ILE A 658 17.91 14.91 1.16
N PRO A 659 18.36 16.11 0.74
CA PRO A 659 17.47 17.15 0.25
C PRO A 659 16.71 16.65 -0.99
N GLY A 660 15.47 17.08 -1.13
CA GLY A 660 14.63 16.66 -2.26
C GLY A 660 15.13 17.17 -3.60
N THR A 661 14.60 16.63 -4.71
CA THR A 661 14.92 17.18 -6.02
C THR A 661 14.12 18.44 -6.26
N THR A 662 14.76 19.54 -6.65
CA THR A 662 14.09 20.78 -7.06
C THR A 662 13.65 20.71 -8.53
N PRO A 663 12.66 21.50 -8.98
CA PRO A 663 12.29 21.58 -10.39
C PRO A 663 13.49 21.92 -11.29
N LEU A 664 14.41 22.75 -10.80
CA LEU A 664 15.63 23.13 -11.51
C LEU A 664 16.58 21.94 -11.74
N ASN A 665 16.70 21.04 -10.75
CA ASN A 665 17.51 19.83 -10.85
C ASN A 665 16.88 18.77 -11.79
N MET A 666 15.56 18.82 -11.95
CA MET A 666 14.79 17.89 -12.81
C MET A 666 14.78 18.32 -14.28
N ALA A 667 15.15 19.55 -14.60
CA ALA A 667 15.18 20.07 -15.97
C ALA A 667 16.40 19.53 -16.75
N THR A 668 16.15 18.88 -17.90
CA THR A 668 17.19 18.24 -18.72
C THR A 668 17.84 19.23 -19.69
N SER A 669 17.15 20.33 -20.03
CA SER A 669 17.64 21.34 -20.98
C SER A 669 18.37 22.52 -20.29
N PRO A 670 19.47 23.02 -20.90
CA PRO A 670 20.21 24.16 -20.34
C PRO A 670 19.38 25.45 -20.34
N GLU A 671 18.39 25.60 -21.22
CA GLU A 671 17.49 26.77 -21.30
C GLU A 671 16.63 26.96 -20.04
N VAL A 672 16.30 25.89 -19.33
CA VAL A 672 15.53 25.94 -18.07
C VAL A 672 16.45 26.11 -16.85
N ARG A 673 17.76 25.87 -17.00
CA ARG A 673 18.78 25.98 -15.93
C ARG A 673 19.36 27.40 -15.75
N ILE A 674 19.07 28.34 -16.65
CA ILE A 674 19.77 29.63 -16.67
C ILE A 674 19.18 30.58 -15.63
N GLU A 675 19.97 30.90 -14.61
CA GLU A 675 19.78 32.12 -13.82
C GLU A 675 19.69 33.30 -14.78
N SER A 676 18.54 33.98 -14.81
CA SER A 676 18.33 35.12 -15.69
C SER A 676 19.45 36.17 -15.55
N ASP A 677 20.24 36.37 -16.61
CA ASP A 677 21.20 37.49 -16.73
C ASP A 677 20.50 38.86 -16.62
N MET A 678 19.17 38.91 -16.63
CA MET A 678 18.38 40.15 -16.44
C MET A 678 18.56 40.77 -15.05
N LYS A 679 18.99 39.98 -14.04
CA LYS A 679 19.36 40.49 -12.72
C LYS A 679 20.58 41.42 -12.77
N SER A 680 21.40 41.35 -13.82
CA SER A 680 22.57 42.22 -13.99
C SER A 680 22.24 43.61 -14.55
N LEU A 681 20.99 43.85 -14.98
CA LEU A 681 20.55 45.16 -15.47
C LEU A 681 20.23 46.08 -14.29
N SER A 682 20.75 47.32 -14.32
CA SER A 682 20.48 48.31 -13.27
C SER A 682 18.99 48.70 -13.26
N SER A 683 18.51 49.12 -12.09
CA SER A 683 17.13 49.62 -11.92
C SER A 683 16.82 50.78 -12.86
N ASP A 684 17.82 51.63 -13.15
CA ASP A 684 17.69 52.78 -14.05
C ASP A 684 17.50 52.33 -15.51
N THR A 685 18.27 51.33 -15.96
CA THR A 685 18.12 50.75 -17.31
C THR A 685 16.76 50.06 -17.50
N LYS A 686 16.25 49.36 -16.48
CA LYS A 686 14.90 48.76 -16.53
C LYS A 686 13.81 49.82 -16.65
N GLN A 687 13.96 50.95 -15.96
CA GLN A 687 13.02 52.06 -16.01
C GLN A 687 13.01 52.76 -17.38
N GLU A 688 14.19 53.00 -17.95
CA GLU A 688 14.33 53.57 -19.31
C GLU A 688 13.76 52.63 -20.39
N LEU A 689 13.95 51.31 -20.22
CA LEU A 689 13.39 50.30 -21.13
C LEU A 689 11.86 50.25 -21.06
N CYS A 690 11.28 50.36 -19.85
CA CYS A 690 9.83 50.45 -19.67
C CYS A 690 9.26 51.68 -20.38
N GLN A 691 9.91 52.84 -20.21
CA GLN A 691 9.48 54.08 -20.85
C GLN A 691 9.52 53.96 -22.38
N ALA A 692 10.59 53.40 -22.95
CA ALA A 692 10.72 53.17 -24.39
C ALA A 692 9.69 52.19 -24.97
N LEU A 693 9.18 51.26 -24.16
CA LEU A 693 8.14 50.29 -24.54
C LEU A 693 6.72 50.82 -24.40
N GLU A 694 6.50 51.78 -23.50
CA GLU A 694 5.22 52.47 -23.29
C GLU A 694 5.01 53.61 -24.30
N ASP A 695 6.09 54.27 -24.73
CA ASP A 695 6.05 55.34 -25.73
C ASP A 695 5.60 54.86 -27.13
N GLN A 696 5.71 53.57 -27.43
CA GLN A 696 5.22 52.96 -28.67
C GLN A 696 3.88 52.25 -28.46
N THR A 697 2.83 52.72 -29.15
CA THR A 697 1.49 52.10 -29.09
C THR A 697 1.54 50.62 -29.50
N GLY A 698 1.29 49.72 -28.55
CA GLY A 698 1.30 48.27 -28.75
C GLY A 698 2.68 47.61 -28.79
N GLY A 699 3.75 48.34 -28.44
CA GLY A 699 5.13 47.83 -28.44
C GLY A 699 5.33 46.69 -27.44
N TRP A 700 4.86 46.85 -26.20
CA TRP A 700 4.96 45.82 -25.17
C TRP A 700 4.06 44.59 -25.44
N GLU A 701 2.89 44.76 -26.09
CA GLU A 701 2.01 43.63 -26.44
C GLU A 701 2.65 42.76 -27.51
N SER A 702 3.20 43.38 -28.54
CA SER A 702 3.91 42.69 -29.63
C SER A 702 5.16 42.00 -29.10
N LEU A 703 5.86 42.61 -28.14
CA LEU A 703 6.99 42.01 -27.44
C LEU A 703 6.55 40.82 -26.58
N ALA A 704 5.45 40.92 -25.85
CA ALA A 704 4.90 39.82 -25.05
C ALA A 704 4.57 38.60 -25.93
N HIS A 705 4.01 38.83 -27.12
CA HIS A 705 3.77 37.77 -28.10
C HIS A 705 5.07 37.18 -28.66
N ALA A 706 6.08 38.00 -28.95
CA ALA A 706 7.39 37.54 -29.42
C ALA A 706 8.14 36.71 -28.36
N LEU A 707 8.00 37.06 -27.09
CA LEU A 707 8.63 36.38 -25.94
C LEU A 707 7.80 35.18 -25.43
N GLY A 708 6.71 34.81 -26.10
CA GLY A 708 5.86 33.68 -25.70
C GLY A 708 4.97 33.90 -24.48
N LEU A 709 4.93 35.12 -23.93
CA LEU A 709 4.10 35.54 -22.79
C LEU A 709 2.74 36.12 -23.21
N GLY A 710 2.36 35.99 -24.48
CA GLY A 710 1.12 36.58 -25.02
C GLY A 710 -0.19 36.13 -24.34
N ILE A 711 -0.17 35.01 -23.61
CA ILE A 711 -1.32 34.52 -22.83
C ILE A 711 -1.57 35.43 -21.60
N LEU A 712 -0.52 36.09 -21.11
CA LEU A 712 -0.55 36.98 -19.94
C LEU A 712 -0.84 38.45 -20.32
N THR A 713 -0.91 38.79 -21.61
CA THR A 713 -1.17 40.17 -22.07
C THR A 713 -2.45 40.76 -21.45
N SER A 714 -3.50 39.96 -21.32
CA SER A 714 -4.76 40.36 -20.68
C SER A 714 -4.58 40.70 -19.18
N ALA A 715 -3.68 40.01 -18.48
CA ALA A 715 -3.36 40.27 -17.08
C ALA A 715 -2.47 41.52 -16.94
N PHE A 716 -1.49 41.70 -17.84
CA PHE A 716 -0.62 42.89 -17.85
C PHE A 716 -1.39 44.18 -18.13
N ARG A 717 -2.44 44.14 -18.98
CA ARG A 717 -3.32 45.30 -19.25
C ARG A 717 -4.02 45.87 -18.01
N LEU A 718 -4.18 45.06 -16.95
CA LEU A 718 -4.84 45.49 -15.72
C LEU A 718 -3.88 46.21 -14.75
N SER A 719 -2.58 46.24 -15.05
CA SER A 719 -1.54 46.87 -14.23
C SER A 719 -1.35 48.35 -14.58
N SER A 720 -0.88 49.14 -13.61
CA SER A 720 -0.51 50.56 -13.79
C SER A 720 0.70 50.78 -14.71
N CYS A 721 1.53 49.76 -14.91
CA CYS A 721 2.69 49.74 -15.82
C CYS A 721 2.79 48.37 -16.52
N PRO A 722 2.13 48.17 -17.67
CA PRO A 722 2.11 46.88 -18.37
C PRO A 722 3.47 46.42 -18.87
N ALA A 723 4.32 47.35 -19.35
CA ALA A 723 5.66 47.03 -19.83
C ALA A 723 6.60 46.58 -18.71
N GLY A 724 6.49 47.21 -17.53
CA GLY A 724 7.23 46.80 -16.33
C GLY A 724 6.84 45.40 -15.86
N LYS A 725 5.54 45.11 -15.79
CA LYS A 725 5.07 43.76 -15.43
C LYS A 725 5.45 42.69 -16.43
N LEU A 726 5.51 43.02 -17.72
CA LEU A 726 6.03 42.13 -18.74
C LEU A 726 7.51 41.80 -18.48
N LEU A 727 8.34 42.81 -18.23
CA LEU A 727 9.77 42.63 -17.97
C LEU A 727 10.04 41.88 -16.67
N ASP A 728 9.30 42.21 -15.59
CA ASP A 728 9.36 41.49 -14.31
C ASP A 728 8.95 40.02 -14.50
N SER A 729 7.87 39.75 -15.24
CA SER A 729 7.41 38.39 -15.50
C SER A 729 8.38 37.62 -16.40
N TYR A 730 9.01 38.32 -17.36
CA TYR A 730 10.01 37.74 -18.25
C TYR A 730 11.31 37.42 -17.48
N GLU A 731 11.72 38.27 -16.54
CA GLU A 731 12.83 38.05 -15.62
C GLU A 731 12.57 36.84 -14.72
N VAL A 732 11.39 36.76 -14.11
CA VAL A 732 10.98 35.62 -13.27
C VAL A 732 10.88 34.33 -14.10
N SER A 733 10.53 34.42 -15.40
CA SER A 733 10.48 33.26 -16.30
C SER A 733 11.84 32.78 -16.81
N GLY A 734 12.96 33.37 -16.37
CA GLY A 734 14.31 32.98 -16.79
C GLY A 734 14.77 33.60 -18.12
N GLY A 735 14.09 34.65 -18.58
CA GLY A 735 14.40 35.32 -19.85
C GLY A 735 15.81 35.89 -19.91
N THR A 736 16.44 35.85 -21.10
CA THR A 736 17.81 36.36 -21.30
C THR A 736 17.82 37.72 -21.99
N VAL A 737 18.85 38.53 -21.72
CA VAL A 737 19.03 39.84 -22.38
C VAL A 737 19.20 39.67 -23.90
N ARG A 738 19.76 38.55 -24.37
CA ARG A 738 19.94 38.27 -25.81
C ARG A 738 18.61 38.09 -26.53
N GLU A 739 17.72 37.26 -25.98
CA GLU A 739 16.38 37.02 -26.53
C GLU A 739 15.51 38.28 -26.44
N LEU A 740 15.63 39.06 -25.35
CA LEU A 740 14.96 40.35 -25.23
C LEU A 740 15.39 41.31 -26.36
N VAL A 741 16.70 41.39 -26.64
CA VAL A 741 17.23 42.21 -27.75
C VAL A 741 16.76 41.71 -29.10
N GLU A 742 16.62 40.40 -29.30
CA GLU A 742 16.09 39.82 -30.55
C GLU A 742 14.60 40.09 -30.72
N GLY A 743 13.79 39.92 -29.67
CA GLY A 743 12.38 40.26 -29.63
C GLY A 743 12.14 41.74 -29.90
N LEU A 744 12.93 42.64 -29.29
CA LEU A 744 12.86 44.08 -29.52
C LEU A 744 13.26 44.47 -30.95
N LYS A 745 14.21 43.77 -31.57
CA LYS A 745 14.54 43.94 -33.01
C LYS A 745 13.39 43.51 -33.90
N HIS A 746 12.68 42.43 -33.55
CA HIS A 746 11.53 41.94 -34.30
C HIS A 746 10.33 42.91 -34.22
N VAL A 747 10.15 43.55 -33.07
CA VAL A 747 9.11 44.57 -32.83
C VAL A 747 9.49 45.94 -33.45
N GLY A 748 10.75 46.15 -33.82
CA GLY A 748 11.23 47.37 -34.48
C GLY A 748 11.54 48.53 -33.53
N ASN A 749 11.72 48.27 -32.23
CA ASN A 749 12.03 49.31 -31.25
C ASN A 749 13.55 49.57 -31.16
N SER A 750 14.07 50.37 -32.09
CA SER A 750 15.51 50.68 -32.21
C SER A 750 16.10 51.43 -31.02
N SER A 751 15.28 52.20 -30.28
CA SER A 751 15.67 52.92 -29.07
C SER A 751 15.99 51.94 -27.94
N ALA A 752 15.08 51.02 -27.65
CA ALA A 752 15.24 49.97 -26.63
C ALA A 752 16.42 49.03 -26.93
N VAL A 753 16.63 48.68 -28.20
CA VAL A 753 17.75 47.83 -28.64
C VAL A 753 19.11 48.52 -28.44
N SER A 754 19.18 49.84 -28.68
CA SER A 754 20.43 50.61 -28.54
C SER A 754 20.83 50.78 -27.07
N LEU A 755 19.84 50.96 -26.18
CA LEU A 755 20.05 51.04 -24.73
C LEU A 755 20.66 49.74 -24.18
N LEU A 756 20.09 48.58 -24.53
CA LEU A 756 20.61 47.29 -24.07
C LEU A 756 21.99 46.94 -24.67
N GLN A 757 22.28 47.37 -25.91
CA GLN A 757 23.59 47.15 -26.54
C GLN A 757 24.71 48.04 -25.97
N ALA A 758 24.38 49.20 -25.40
CA ALA A 758 25.34 50.08 -24.74
C ALA A 758 25.80 49.51 -23.39
N VAL A 759 24.88 48.89 -22.63
CA VAL A 759 25.17 48.30 -21.32
C VAL A 759 26.04 47.03 -21.42
N CYS A 760 25.95 46.26 -22.50
CA CYS A 760 26.76 45.05 -22.70
C CYS A 760 28.20 45.30 -23.21
N LYS A 761 28.68 46.55 -23.33
CA LYS A 761 29.96 46.91 -24.00
C LYS A 761 31.09 47.45 -23.11
N GLU A 762 30.96 47.52 -21.79
CA GLU A 762 32.09 47.79 -20.88
C GLU A 762 32.34 46.57 -19.96
N PRO A 763 33.58 46.11 -19.67
CA PRO A 763 34.91 46.73 -19.87
C PRO A 763 35.96 45.87 -20.61
N GLU A 764 36.73 46.47 -21.52
CA GLU A 764 38.12 46.09 -21.78
C GLU A 764 39.01 47.31 -21.53
N ALA A 765 39.78 47.32 -20.44
CA ALA A 765 40.92 48.22 -20.29
C ALA A 765 42.03 47.68 -19.36
N VAL A 766 43.06 47.13 -20.01
CA VAL A 766 44.51 47.33 -19.79
C VAL A 766 45.13 47.02 -18.40
N HIS A 767 45.96 45.98 -18.37
CA HIS A 767 47.23 46.01 -17.62
C HIS A 767 48.41 45.52 -18.47
N THR A 768 49.35 46.43 -18.69
CA THR A 768 50.67 46.26 -19.29
C THR A 768 51.65 45.57 -18.33
N THR A 769 52.57 44.81 -18.94
CA THR A 769 53.64 43.91 -18.42
C THR A 769 54.61 44.46 -17.36
N PRO A 770 55.40 43.58 -16.71
CA PRO A 770 56.82 43.56 -17.08
C PRO A 770 57.47 42.18 -17.24
N GLN A 771 58.44 42.14 -18.17
CA GLN A 771 59.46 41.10 -18.32
C GLN A 771 60.39 41.06 -17.09
N LEU A 772 60.74 39.86 -16.65
CA LEU A 772 61.94 39.59 -15.86
C LEU A 772 62.66 38.38 -16.45
N THR A 773 63.80 38.65 -17.09
CA THR A 773 64.86 37.69 -17.41
C THR A 773 65.72 37.45 -16.15
N GLY A 774 66.15 36.21 -15.90
CA GLY A 774 67.16 35.94 -14.87
C GLY A 774 67.32 34.49 -14.39
N ASN A 775 68.07 33.70 -15.16
CA ASN A 775 69.05 32.67 -14.77
C ASN A 775 68.68 31.41 -13.95
N ILE A 776 68.73 30.27 -14.65
CA ILE A 776 69.61 29.08 -14.47
C ILE A 776 70.12 28.79 -13.04
N ASN A 777 69.66 27.66 -12.48
CA ASN A 777 70.47 26.48 -12.18
C ASN A 777 69.61 25.22 -12.19
#